data_AF-A0AAU4UQR0-F1
#
_entry.id   AF-A0AAU4UQR0-F1
#
_cell.length_a   1.000
_cell.length_b   1.000
_cell.length_c   1.000
_cell.angle_alpha   90.00
_cell.angle_beta   90.00
_cell.angle_gamma   90.00
#
_symmetry.space_group_name_H-M   'P 1'
#
loop_
_entity.id
_entity.type
_entity.pdbx_description
1 polymer ?
#
loop_
_entity_poly.entity_id
_entity_poly.type
_entity_poly.pdbx_seq_one_letter_code
_entity_poly.pdbx_strand_id
1 'polypeptide(L)'
;MRARPSFSLAQRPWITALDDTGRTILCSLAEVLENADRLRLGAPDPLLWGATARLLAAVAYSAGCAPADDTAYWDNITTGIDLSAAVAWVREHTEDLDLFAPGRPLFQDAALHDLAGLPEATVPVLYLDLTAASGRPLLSDHRHLHTSQPVDGRRAAELLLIQQTWAVGGRISAKTSVFGPGCNFGRSTAASGGVMWQPAGSVAELLAWRLMPVSDGPGDGHWTYTPRVAGTAEFLPDSECDGLNWMTRRVLLLPDADGMVARAMFAQGWRVTKQPGVPISVRHGSRDIVATERGKQLSAEGIASDDDVAPLLALWSTAPAGSWAHAARTAITATGQAPDVVAIGLATNNRKILHQRRIHIPGAALADLRSPDAALAVMSFRRRAARVAPSRRDDPATGTVLPPAFGSTTLLQEDFLDLTGPQRNQLLFQQASPAPSGDPVRDGVRTAALAAALTGTGDEDDDLFTEISGPPSLPSLDADDSAGRDPAYADAPGHALAVQMGRWLASPRMRPVIADLERWARDPQPDNPVIALVTRPHAPEHHQAALLTAALMAVHHRTNRRAPLYGRADLPRLMRAFGSGRNYGPAHPATRAALQVMVRTTSVDALRPHLGRLIRYSAGRRMAPRWSSLFDDLAGWDREVRARWSQLFFTAPTRRPAPPSGATSPTANDQDKDPITA
;
A
#
# COMPACT_ATOMS: atom_id res chain seq x y z
N MET A 1 3.87 9.38 -47.05
CA MET A 1 3.90 8.95 -45.63
C MET A 1 2.96 9.86 -44.87
N ARG A 2 1.98 9.34 -44.12
CA ARG A 2 1.17 10.20 -43.23
C ARG A 2 2.09 10.73 -42.12
N ALA A 3 1.90 11.99 -41.74
CA ALA A 3 2.61 12.56 -40.59
C ALA A 3 2.30 11.70 -39.36
N ARG A 4 3.34 11.38 -38.56
CA ARG A 4 3.14 10.65 -37.31
C ARG A 4 2.41 11.56 -36.30
N PRO A 5 1.51 11.02 -35.47
CA PRO A 5 0.88 11.81 -34.42
C PRO A 5 1.94 12.34 -33.45
N SER A 6 1.73 13.56 -32.95
CA SER A 6 2.59 14.23 -31.97
C SER A 6 1.70 14.92 -30.95
N PHE A 7 2.11 14.89 -29.68
CA PHE A 7 1.44 15.60 -28.60
C PHE A 7 2.49 16.07 -27.58
N SER A 8 3.13 17.20 -27.86
CA SER A 8 4.06 17.83 -26.91
C SER A 8 3.33 18.52 -25.77
N LEU A 9 3.61 18.09 -24.54
CA LEU A 9 3.09 18.70 -23.31
C LEU A 9 3.61 20.14 -23.11
N ALA A 10 4.71 20.50 -23.78
CA ALA A 10 5.24 21.86 -23.79
C ALA A 10 4.28 22.86 -24.43
N GLN A 11 3.59 22.45 -25.49
CA GLN A 11 2.81 23.35 -26.37
C GLN A 11 1.31 23.06 -26.38
N ARG A 12 0.91 21.80 -26.16
CA ARG A 12 -0.49 21.40 -26.22
C ARG A 12 -1.16 21.62 -24.86
N PRO A 13 -2.40 22.12 -24.81
CA PRO A 13 -3.10 22.30 -23.55
C PRO A 13 -3.51 20.95 -22.95
N TRP A 14 -3.10 20.70 -21.71
CA TRP A 14 -3.40 19.45 -20.99
C TRP A 14 -3.55 19.64 -19.48
N ILE A 15 -2.92 20.67 -18.90
CA ILE A 15 -2.99 20.99 -17.48
C ILE A 15 -4.29 21.72 -17.20
N THR A 16 -5.07 21.20 -16.26
CA THR A 16 -6.25 21.91 -15.73
C THR A 16 -5.80 22.91 -14.68
N ALA A 17 -5.97 24.21 -14.96
CA ALA A 17 -5.65 25.31 -14.06
C ALA A 17 -6.90 26.13 -13.72
N LEU A 18 -6.81 26.93 -12.66
CA LEU A 18 -7.79 27.94 -12.28
C LEU A 18 -7.16 29.32 -12.45
N ASP A 19 -7.85 30.25 -13.10
CA ASP A 19 -7.44 31.64 -13.16
C ASP A 19 -7.81 32.42 -11.89
N ASP A 20 -7.45 33.72 -11.84
CA ASP A 20 -7.76 34.63 -10.74
C ASP A 20 -9.28 34.73 -10.42
N THR A 21 -10.13 34.40 -11.39
CA THR A 21 -11.60 34.41 -11.25
C THR A 21 -12.16 33.07 -10.79
N GLY A 22 -11.29 32.06 -10.61
CA GLY A 22 -11.66 30.69 -10.28
C GLY A 22 -12.20 29.89 -11.47
N ARG A 23 -12.09 30.41 -12.70
CA ARG A 23 -12.53 29.67 -13.90
C ARG A 23 -11.51 28.62 -14.27
N THR A 24 -12.00 27.44 -14.59
CA THR A 24 -11.18 26.35 -15.11
C THR A 24 -10.73 26.64 -16.54
N ILE A 25 -9.42 26.64 -16.76
CA ILE A 25 -8.79 26.75 -18.08
C ILE A 25 -7.86 25.56 -18.33
N LEU A 26 -7.51 25.35 -19.59
CA LEU A 26 -6.52 24.34 -20.00
C LEU A 26 -5.28 25.04 -20.51
N CYS A 27 -4.13 24.65 -19.98
CA CYS A 27 -2.83 25.23 -20.30
C CYS A 27 -1.85 24.14 -20.74
N SER A 28 -0.88 24.52 -21.56
CA SER A 28 0.35 23.76 -21.76
C SER A 28 1.30 23.91 -20.55
N LEU A 29 2.42 23.17 -20.54
CA LEU A 29 3.48 23.38 -19.55
C LEU A 29 4.09 24.79 -19.64
N ALA A 30 4.30 25.32 -20.85
CA ALA A 30 4.86 26.66 -21.01
C ALA A 30 3.88 27.73 -20.51
N GLU A 31 2.61 27.65 -20.92
CA GLU A 31 1.58 28.63 -20.53
C GLU A 31 1.34 28.67 -19.02
N VAL A 32 1.36 27.52 -18.34
CA VAL A 32 1.14 27.48 -16.89
C VAL A 32 2.32 28.08 -16.11
N LEU A 33 3.55 27.90 -16.59
CA LEU A 33 4.75 28.47 -15.98
C LEU A 33 4.87 29.98 -16.30
N GLU A 34 4.52 30.40 -17.51
CA GLU A 34 4.50 31.82 -17.91
C GLU A 34 3.50 32.65 -17.11
N ASN A 35 2.41 32.04 -16.67
CA ASN A 35 1.35 32.71 -15.90
C ASN A 35 1.30 32.19 -14.45
N ALA A 36 2.42 31.70 -13.92
CA ALA A 36 2.47 30.96 -12.67
C ALA A 36 1.96 31.77 -11.46
N ASP A 37 2.12 33.09 -11.44
CA ASP A 37 1.63 33.96 -10.36
C ASP A 37 0.11 34.08 -10.31
N ARG A 38 -0.56 33.83 -11.43
CA ARG A 38 -2.01 34.05 -11.62
C ARG A 38 -2.81 32.77 -11.70
N LEU A 39 -2.13 31.66 -12.01
CA LEU A 39 -2.76 30.37 -12.18
C LEU A 39 -2.58 29.50 -10.95
N ARG A 40 -3.62 28.74 -10.61
CA ARG A 40 -3.58 27.69 -9.57
C ARG A 40 -3.85 26.34 -10.22
N LEU A 41 -3.31 25.26 -9.64
CA LEU A 41 -3.64 23.92 -10.14
C LEU A 41 -5.12 23.57 -9.85
N GLY A 42 -5.87 23.21 -10.90
CA GLY A 42 -7.32 23.03 -10.88
C GLY A 42 -7.81 21.59 -11.10
N ALA A 43 -6.90 20.61 -11.20
CA ALA A 43 -7.30 19.23 -11.42
C ALA A 43 -8.22 18.72 -10.28
N PRO A 44 -9.42 18.18 -10.60
CA PRO A 44 -10.34 17.68 -9.59
C PRO A 44 -9.89 16.34 -9.00
N ASP A 45 -9.22 15.50 -9.78
CA ASP A 45 -8.60 14.25 -9.32
C ASP A 45 -7.38 14.58 -8.43
N PRO A 46 -7.39 14.19 -7.14
CA PRO A 46 -6.27 14.43 -6.23
C PRO A 46 -4.94 13.86 -6.74
N LEU A 47 -4.96 12.68 -7.38
CA LEU A 47 -3.74 12.03 -7.84
C LEU A 47 -3.13 12.77 -9.02
N LEU A 48 -3.98 13.23 -9.95
CA LEU A 48 -3.54 14.06 -11.07
C LEU A 48 -2.97 15.40 -10.58
N TRP A 49 -3.67 16.04 -9.63
CA TRP A 49 -3.20 17.30 -9.05
C TRP A 49 -1.80 17.14 -8.47
N GLY A 50 -1.56 16.12 -7.63
CA GLY A 50 -0.26 15.89 -6.99
C GLY A 50 0.83 15.48 -7.98
N ALA A 51 0.48 14.70 -9.01
CA ALA A 51 1.43 14.30 -10.04
C ALA A 51 1.84 15.48 -10.93
N THR A 52 0.91 16.38 -11.27
CA THR A 52 1.20 17.63 -11.98
C THR A 52 2.11 18.55 -11.16
N ALA A 53 1.84 18.72 -9.86
CA ALA A 53 2.70 19.52 -8.98
C ALA A 53 4.14 19.00 -8.96
N ARG A 54 4.34 17.67 -8.90
CA ARG A 54 5.66 17.05 -8.98
C ARG A 54 6.33 17.23 -10.34
N LEU A 55 5.58 17.12 -11.44
CA LEU A 55 6.12 17.38 -12.77
C LEU A 55 6.63 18.82 -12.90
N LEU A 56 5.85 19.81 -12.42
CA LEU A 56 6.27 21.21 -12.43
C LEU A 56 7.53 21.44 -11.60
N ALA A 57 7.63 20.80 -10.42
CA ALA A 57 8.84 20.85 -9.60
C ALA A 57 10.04 20.22 -10.32
N ALA A 58 9.87 19.07 -10.99
CA ALA A 58 10.94 18.41 -11.74
C ALA A 58 11.44 19.26 -12.91
N VAL A 59 10.52 19.92 -13.63
CA VAL A 59 10.85 20.88 -14.70
C VAL A 59 11.65 22.06 -14.13
N ALA A 60 11.17 22.67 -13.04
CA ALA A 60 11.85 23.82 -12.45
C ALA A 60 13.24 23.46 -11.89
N TYR A 61 13.40 22.29 -11.25
CA TYR A 61 14.70 21.79 -10.85
C TYR A 61 15.64 21.54 -12.04
N SER A 62 15.13 20.95 -13.13
CA SER A 62 15.91 20.70 -14.36
C SER A 62 16.33 21.99 -15.06
N ALA A 63 15.53 23.05 -14.90
CA ALA A 63 15.83 24.38 -15.43
C ALA A 63 16.77 25.21 -14.53
N GLY A 64 17.21 24.66 -13.38
CA GLY A 64 18.09 25.37 -12.46
C GLY A 64 17.40 26.41 -11.57
N CYS A 65 16.07 26.35 -11.41
CA CYS A 65 15.33 27.25 -10.50
C CYS A 65 15.47 26.87 -9.01
N ALA A 66 16.29 25.88 -8.67
CA ALA A 66 16.52 25.47 -7.29
C ALA A 66 17.29 26.57 -6.54
N PRO A 67 16.88 26.95 -5.32
CA PRO A 67 17.69 27.85 -4.51
C PRO A 67 19.01 27.16 -4.13
N ALA A 68 20.10 27.94 -4.10
CA ALA A 68 21.42 27.43 -3.76
C ALA A 68 21.55 27.07 -2.27
N ASP A 69 20.86 27.82 -1.41
CA ASP A 69 20.89 27.68 0.04
C ASP A 69 19.54 28.10 0.67
N ASP A 70 19.49 28.04 2.00
CA ASP A 70 18.28 28.38 2.76
C ASP A 70 17.92 29.87 2.64
N THR A 71 18.89 30.78 2.48
CA THR A 71 18.60 32.22 2.33
C THR A 71 17.92 32.49 0.99
N ALA A 72 18.46 31.96 -0.11
CA ALA A 72 17.82 32.06 -1.41
C ALA A 72 16.44 31.40 -1.44
N TYR A 73 16.26 30.30 -0.68
CA TYR A 73 14.95 29.66 -0.53
C TYR A 73 13.94 30.57 0.19
N TRP A 74 14.33 31.25 1.27
CA TRP A 74 13.48 32.20 1.98
C TRP A 74 13.18 33.46 1.15
N ASP A 75 14.16 33.94 0.37
CA ASP A 75 13.98 35.06 -0.56
C ASP A 75 12.95 34.71 -1.65
N ASN A 76 13.02 33.51 -2.24
CA ASN A 76 12.01 33.04 -3.19
C ASN A 76 10.60 33.00 -2.59
N ILE A 77 10.47 32.61 -1.32
CA ILE A 77 9.18 32.58 -0.61
C ILE A 77 8.63 33.99 -0.39
N THR A 78 9.49 34.92 0.03
CA THR A 78 9.06 36.27 0.43
C THR A 78 8.86 37.22 -0.76
N THR A 79 9.69 37.09 -1.80
CA THR A 79 9.71 38.00 -2.96
C THR A 79 9.09 37.40 -4.22
N GLY A 80 8.81 36.09 -4.23
CA GLY A 80 8.39 35.35 -5.40
C GLY A 80 9.57 34.67 -6.11
N ILE A 81 9.27 33.63 -6.89
CA ILE A 81 10.25 32.86 -7.65
C ILE A 81 10.26 33.26 -9.12
N ASP A 82 11.44 33.48 -9.70
CA ASP A 82 11.58 33.67 -11.15
C ASP A 82 11.59 32.31 -11.88
N LEU A 83 10.56 32.09 -12.70
CA LEU A 83 10.37 30.86 -13.48
C LEU A 83 10.72 31.04 -14.97
N SER A 84 11.33 32.17 -15.36
CA SER A 84 11.73 32.45 -16.74
C SER A 84 12.64 31.35 -17.33
N ALA A 85 13.58 30.84 -16.52
CA ALA A 85 14.44 29.72 -16.90
C ALA A 85 13.64 28.42 -17.15
N ALA A 86 12.63 28.13 -16.33
CA ALA A 86 11.76 26.97 -16.52
C ALA A 86 10.93 27.08 -17.80
N VAL A 87 10.41 28.26 -18.12
CA VAL A 87 9.71 28.53 -19.39
C VAL A 87 10.63 28.31 -20.59
N ALA A 88 11.85 28.87 -20.54
CA ALA A 88 12.84 28.69 -21.60
C ALA A 88 13.19 27.21 -21.79
N TRP A 89 13.46 26.51 -20.69
CA TRP A 89 13.78 25.08 -20.69
C TRP A 89 12.66 24.25 -21.32
N VAL A 90 11.39 24.48 -20.97
CA VAL A 90 10.25 23.74 -21.55
C VAL A 90 10.16 23.95 -23.06
N ARG A 91 10.39 25.18 -23.54
CA ARG A 91 10.36 25.51 -24.97
C ARG A 91 11.50 24.81 -25.73
N GLU A 92 12.70 24.80 -25.16
CA GLU A 92 13.88 24.12 -25.71
C GLU A 92 13.72 22.58 -25.75
N HIS A 93 13.00 22.01 -24.78
CA HIS A 93 12.81 20.56 -24.64
C HIS A 93 11.45 20.09 -25.19
N THR A 94 10.87 20.81 -26.15
CA THR A 94 9.57 20.47 -26.76
C THR A 94 9.52 19.02 -27.26
N GLU A 95 10.60 18.53 -27.89
CA GLU A 95 10.68 17.17 -28.43
C GLU A 95 10.77 16.10 -27.33
N ASP A 96 11.52 16.37 -26.26
CA ASP A 96 11.65 15.47 -25.11
C ASP A 96 10.36 15.38 -24.28
N LEU A 97 9.50 16.39 -24.40
CA LEU A 97 8.18 16.47 -23.79
C LEU A 97 7.04 16.01 -24.71
N ASP A 98 7.35 15.38 -25.86
CA ASP A 98 6.35 14.77 -26.75
C ASP A 98 5.97 13.36 -26.30
N LEU A 99 4.68 13.20 -26.03
CA LEU A 99 4.09 11.93 -25.62
C LEU A 99 4.26 10.83 -26.69
N PHE A 100 4.33 11.19 -27.97
CA PHE A 100 4.36 10.26 -29.08
C PHE A 100 5.67 10.32 -29.88
N ALA A 101 6.72 10.93 -29.33
CA ALA A 101 8.04 10.93 -29.95
C ALA A 101 8.50 9.48 -30.21
N PRO A 102 8.92 9.13 -31.44
CA PRO A 102 9.14 7.74 -31.81
C PRO A 102 10.37 7.09 -31.15
N GLY A 103 11.38 7.91 -30.80
CA GLY A 103 12.60 7.42 -30.15
C GLY A 103 12.70 7.76 -28.68
N ARG A 104 12.03 8.84 -28.24
CA ARG A 104 12.12 9.39 -26.88
C ARG A 104 10.74 9.80 -26.34
N PRO A 105 9.73 8.91 -26.35
CA PRO A 105 8.40 9.26 -25.89
C PRO A 105 8.44 9.61 -24.40
N LEU A 106 7.82 10.74 -24.04
CA LEU A 106 7.79 11.24 -22.67
C LEU A 106 7.24 10.17 -21.71
N PHE A 107 7.97 9.89 -20.63
CA PHE A 107 7.68 8.95 -19.56
C PHE A 107 7.33 7.53 -20.01
N GLN A 108 7.85 7.14 -21.17
CA GLN A 108 7.55 5.87 -21.82
C GLN A 108 8.85 5.16 -22.24
N ASP A 109 8.71 3.90 -22.59
CA ASP A 109 9.79 3.06 -23.09
C ASP A 109 9.61 2.79 -24.59
N ALA A 110 10.44 3.45 -25.41
CA ALA A 110 10.44 3.28 -26.86
C ALA A 110 10.77 1.84 -27.29
N ALA A 111 11.54 1.08 -26.49
CA ALA A 111 11.91 -0.29 -26.84
C ALA A 111 10.69 -1.24 -26.83
N LEU A 112 9.57 -0.83 -26.25
CA LEU A 112 8.33 -1.59 -26.31
C LEU A 112 7.69 -1.57 -27.71
N HIS A 113 8.13 -0.71 -28.64
CA HIS A 113 7.64 -0.72 -30.02
C HIS A 113 7.86 -2.07 -30.70
N ASP A 114 8.94 -2.78 -30.36
CA ASP A 114 9.26 -4.10 -30.90
C ASP A 114 8.20 -5.16 -30.54
N LEU A 115 7.40 -4.90 -29.51
CA LEU A 115 6.33 -5.79 -29.03
C LEU A 115 4.94 -5.36 -29.52
N ALA A 116 4.82 -4.27 -30.31
CA ALA A 116 3.52 -3.68 -30.68
C ALA A 116 2.65 -4.56 -31.57
N GLY A 117 3.28 -5.48 -32.30
CA GLY A 117 2.57 -6.48 -33.10
C GLY A 117 1.96 -7.62 -32.29
N LEU A 118 2.30 -7.77 -30.99
CA LEU A 118 1.81 -8.87 -30.17
C LEU A 118 0.49 -8.48 -29.47
N PRO A 119 -0.66 -9.12 -29.80
CA PRO A 119 -1.94 -8.78 -29.18
C PRO A 119 -1.91 -8.90 -27.66
N GLU A 120 -1.13 -9.85 -27.15
CA GLU A 120 -0.99 -10.13 -25.73
C GLU A 120 -0.12 -9.13 -24.95
N ALA A 121 0.65 -8.28 -25.66
CA ALA A 121 1.50 -7.25 -25.05
C ALA A 121 0.72 -5.99 -24.65
N THR A 122 -0.52 -5.84 -25.15
CA THR A 122 -1.27 -4.60 -25.04
C THR A 122 -2.49 -4.74 -24.15
N VAL A 123 -2.78 -3.67 -23.40
CA VAL A 123 -3.98 -3.50 -22.58
C VAL A 123 -4.78 -2.29 -23.08
N PRO A 124 -6.11 -2.25 -22.87
CA PRO A 124 -6.89 -1.04 -23.09
C PRO A 124 -6.31 0.13 -22.29
N VAL A 125 -6.30 1.34 -22.86
CA VAL A 125 -5.70 2.53 -22.20
C VAL A 125 -6.35 2.83 -20.84
N LEU A 126 -7.63 2.51 -20.66
CA LEU A 126 -8.35 2.70 -19.40
C LEU A 126 -7.80 1.83 -18.26
N TYR A 127 -6.98 0.80 -18.55
CA TYR A 127 -6.21 0.14 -17.50
C TYR A 127 -5.26 1.10 -16.81
N LEU A 128 -4.81 2.19 -17.44
CA LEU A 128 -3.99 3.21 -16.79
C LEU A 128 -4.82 4.13 -15.87
N ASP A 129 -6.14 4.00 -15.81
CA ASP A 129 -6.98 4.80 -14.92
C ASP A 129 -7.08 4.14 -13.53
N LEU A 130 -6.50 4.79 -12.51
CA LEU A 130 -6.57 4.33 -11.13
C LEU A 130 -7.96 4.54 -10.51
N THR A 131 -8.71 5.55 -10.96
CA THR A 131 -10.06 5.86 -10.47
C THR A 131 -11.09 4.87 -11.00
N ALA A 132 -10.94 4.43 -12.25
CA ALA A 132 -11.76 3.36 -12.83
C ALA A 132 -11.60 2.02 -12.07
N ALA A 133 -10.50 1.85 -11.33
CA ALA A 133 -10.22 0.67 -10.52
C ALA A 133 -10.65 0.79 -9.04
N SER A 134 -11.04 1.97 -8.56
CA SER A 134 -11.39 2.23 -7.15
C SER A 134 -12.87 1.99 -6.79
N GLY A 135 -13.65 1.37 -7.69
CA GLY A 135 -15.05 1.01 -7.44
C GLY A 135 -15.28 -0.49 -7.57
N ARG A 136 -15.85 -1.13 -6.55
CA ARG A 136 -16.62 -2.36 -6.81
C ARG A 136 -17.79 -1.98 -7.73
N PRO A 137 -18.16 -2.84 -8.69
CA PRO A 137 -19.25 -2.59 -9.64
C PRO A 137 -20.61 -2.68 -8.93
N LEU A 138 -20.98 -1.64 -8.17
CA LEU A 138 -22.22 -1.65 -7.38
C LEU A 138 -23.18 -0.49 -7.65
N LEU A 139 -22.79 0.55 -8.40
CA LEU A 139 -23.67 1.66 -8.74
C LEU A 139 -23.40 2.16 -10.17
N SER A 140 -24.22 1.70 -11.12
CA SER A 140 -24.52 2.25 -12.46
C SER A 140 -23.41 2.63 -13.47
N ASP A 141 -22.16 2.91 -13.08
CA ASP A 141 -21.06 3.23 -14.00
C ASP A 141 -20.25 1.95 -14.31
N HIS A 142 -20.82 1.05 -15.11
CA HIS A 142 -20.17 -0.16 -15.60
C HIS A 142 -19.14 0.17 -16.69
N ARG A 143 -18.08 0.90 -16.34
CA ARG A 143 -16.90 0.98 -17.23
C ARG A 143 -16.15 -0.34 -17.15
N HIS A 144 -16.48 -1.24 -18.06
CA HIS A 144 -15.66 -2.42 -18.25
C HIS A 144 -14.26 -1.94 -18.65
N LEU A 145 -13.23 -2.25 -17.86
CA LEU A 145 -11.84 -1.92 -18.21
C LEU A 145 -11.43 -2.49 -19.59
N HIS A 146 -12.21 -3.45 -20.10
CA HIS A 146 -12.08 -4.05 -21.42
C HIS A 146 -12.70 -3.25 -22.56
N THR A 147 -13.57 -2.26 -22.31
CA THR A 147 -14.11 -1.40 -23.37
C THR A 147 -13.06 -0.38 -23.76
N SER A 148 -12.49 -0.54 -24.95
CA SER A 148 -11.46 0.30 -25.52
C SER A 148 -12.03 1.60 -26.08
N GLN A 149 -12.61 2.46 -25.24
CA GLN A 149 -12.88 3.84 -25.67
C GLN A 149 -11.53 4.55 -25.83
N PRO A 150 -11.15 4.96 -27.05
CA PRO A 150 -9.92 5.69 -27.26
C PRO A 150 -9.98 7.03 -26.52
N VAL A 151 -8.84 7.46 -25.98
CA VAL A 151 -8.69 8.76 -25.32
C VAL A 151 -7.78 9.65 -26.15
N ASP A 152 -7.94 10.96 -26.06
CA ASP A 152 -7.04 11.89 -26.73
C ASP A 152 -5.65 11.95 -26.06
N GLY A 153 -4.69 12.61 -26.71
CA GLY A 153 -3.33 12.78 -26.19
C GLY A 153 -3.28 13.45 -24.81
N ARG A 154 -4.19 14.39 -24.53
CA ARG A 154 -4.31 15.03 -23.22
C ARG A 154 -4.63 13.99 -22.15
N ARG A 155 -5.73 13.25 -22.30
CA ARG A 155 -6.16 12.27 -21.29
C ARG A 155 -5.14 11.13 -21.17
N ALA A 156 -4.49 10.74 -22.27
CA ALA A 156 -3.40 9.77 -22.23
C ALA A 156 -2.21 10.27 -21.39
N ALA A 157 -1.82 11.55 -21.52
CA ALA A 157 -0.77 12.17 -20.70
C ALA A 157 -1.16 12.19 -19.20
N GLU A 158 -2.39 12.59 -18.88
CA GLU A 158 -2.91 12.58 -17.50
C GLU A 158 -2.82 11.18 -16.87
N LEU A 159 -3.30 10.15 -17.59
CA LEU A 159 -3.28 8.77 -17.13
C LEU A 159 -1.85 8.24 -16.95
N LEU A 160 -0.96 8.54 -17.89
CA LEU A 160 0.45 8.15 -17.83
C LEU A 160 1.14 8.77 -16.61
N LEU A 161 0.95 10.07 -16.39
CA LEU A 161 1.56 10.82 -15.29
C LEU A 161 1.09 10.28 -13.93
N ILE A 162 -0.22 9.99 -13.79
CA ILE A 162 -0.77 9.33 -12.61
C ILE A 162 -0.13 7.95 -12.41
N GLN A 163 0.04 7.15 -13.47
CA GLN A 163 0.68 5.83 -13.32
C GLN A 163 2.13 5.94 -12.86
N GLN A 164 2.95 6.80 -13.46
CA GLN A 164 4.35 6.91 -13.03
C GLN A 164 4.47 7.35 -11.57
N THR A 165 3.56 8.24 -11.13
CA THR A 165 3.57 8.79 -9.77
C THR A 165 2.93 7.83 -8.76
N TRP A 166 1.81 7.18 -9.10
CA TRP A 166 0.91 6.48 -8.17
C TRP A 166 0.65 5.00 -8.49
N ALA A 167 1.46 4.35 -9.33
CA ALA A 167 1.22 2.95 -9.70
C ALA A 167 1.20 1.98 -8.50
N VAL A 168 0.09 1.24 -8.39
CA VAL A 168 -0.10 0.15 -7.43
C VAL A 168 0.33 -1.18 -8.06
N GLY A 169 1.20 -1.93 -7.37
CA GLY A 169 1.69 -3.23 -7.84
C GLY A 169 0.59 -4.29 -7.97
N GLY A 170 0.71 -5.16 -8.97
CA GLY A 170 -0.18 -6.31 -9.19
C GLY A 170 -1.61 -5.99 -9.64
N ARG A 171 -1.91 -4.73 -10.01
CA ARG A 171 -3.22 -4.33 -10.55
C ARG A 171 -3.37 -4.68 -12.03
N ILE A 172 -2.33 -4.43 -12.81
CA ILE A 172 -2.23 -4.81 -14.22
C ILE A 172 -1.33 -6.04 -14.30
N SER A 173 -1.84 -7.12 -14.88
CA SER A 173 -1.08 -8.35 -15.09
C SER A 173 -0.44 -8.32 -16.47
N ALA A 174 0.80 -7.82 -16.56
CA ALA A 174 1.66 -8.04 -17.71
C ALA A 174 2.04 -9.53 -17.80
N LYS A 175 2.09 -10.10 -18.99
CA LYS A 175 2.48 -11.50 -19.14
C LYS A 175 4.00 -11.63 -19.01
N THR A 176 4.45 -12.44 -18.05
CA THR A 176 5.88 -12.79 -17.89
C THR A 176 6.48 -13.38 -19.16
N SER A 177 5.69 -14.11 -19.96
CA SER A 177 6.13 -14.64 -21.26
C SER A 177 6.44 -13.57 -22.30
N VAL A 178 5.88 -12.36 -22.15
CA VAL A 178 6.06 -11.23 -23.08
C VAL A 178 7.13 -10.27 -22.57
N PHE A 179 7.10 -9.93 -21.28
CA PHE A 179 7.94 -8.88 -20.69
C PHE A 179 9.08 -9.41 -19.80
N GLY A 180 9.22 -10.73 -19.69
CA GLY A 180 10.17 -11.37 -18.79
C GLY A 180 9.72 -11.41 -17.32
N PRO A 181 10.49 -12.10 -16.47
CA PRO A 181 10.20 -12.25 -15.05
C PRO A 181 10.20 -10.92 -14.29
N GLY A 182 9.37 -10.79 -13.26
CA GLY A 182 9.30 -9.59 -12.41
C GLY A 182 8.47 -8.42 -12.99
N CYS A 183 7.86 -8.58 -14.16
CA CYS A 183 7.13 -7.54 -14.89
C CYS A 183 5.88 -6.95 -14.20
N ASN A 184 5.51 -7.41 -12.99
CA ASN A 184 4.26 -7.02 -12.31
C ASN A 184 4.41 -6.52 -10.86
N PHE A 185 5.63 -6.47 -10.33
CA PHE A 185 5.84 -6.35 -8.89
C PHE A 185 6.65 -5.10 -8.54
N GLY A 186 5.93 -4.06 -8.14
CA GLY A 186 6.49 -2.81 -7.64
C GLY A 186 5.39 -1.83 -7.27
N ARG A 187 5.63 -0.96 -6.30
CA ARG A 187 4.75 0.18 -6.02
C ARG A 187 5.54 1.44 -6.36
N SER A 188 4.87 2.48 -6.85
CA SER A 188 5.51 3.79 -6.90
C SER A 188 5.82 4.29 -5.49
N THR A 189 6.77 5.22 -5.38
CA THR A 189 7.15 5.81 -4.10
C THR A 189 5.93 6.44 -3.42
N ALA A 190 5.13 7.20 -4.17
CA ALA A 190 3.90 7.80 -3.65
C ALA A 190 2.80 6.76 -3.35
N ALA A 191 2.65 5.70 -4.17
CA ALA A 191 1.61 4.67 -3.97
C ALA A 191 1.98 3.54 -3.00
N SER A 192 3.19 3.55 -2.43
CA SER A 192 3.58 2.57 -1.40
C SER A 192 2.75 2.68 -0.11
N GLY A 193 1.85 3.66 -0.06
CA GLY A 193 0.85 3.91 0.98
C GLY A 193 0.92 5.34 1.50
N GLY A 194 1.93 6.10 1.07
CA GLY A 194 2.23 7.42 1.58
C GLY A 194 1.13 8.45 1.37
N VAL A 195 1.28 9.53 2.12
CA VAL A 195 0.64 10.81 1.88
C VAL A 195 1.76 11.74 1.40
N MET A 196 1.45 12.68 0.52
CA MET A 196 2.40 13.62 -0.04
C MET A 196 1.99 15.04 0.34
N TRP A 197 2.94 15.82 0.81
CA TRP A 197 2.79 17.24 1.04
C TRP A 197 2.96 18.03 -0.26
N GLN A 198 2.04 18.96 -0.52
CA GLN A 198 2.19 19.91 -1.61
C GLN A 198 1.71 21.28 -1.15
N PRO A 199 2.51 22.35 -1.31
CA PRO A 199 2.01 23.69 -1.06
C PRO A 199 0.84 24.01 -2.00
N ALA A 200 -0.10 24.81 -1.54
CA ALA A 200 -1.19 25.37 -2.30
C ALA A 200 -0.94 26.85 -2.60
N GLY A 201 -1.75 27.42 -3.48
CA GLY A 201 -1.62 28.81 -3.91
C GLY A 201 -1.55 28.93 -5.43
N SER A 202 -0.99 30.03 -5.90
CA SER A 202 -0.55 30.15 -7.29
C SER A 202 0.53 29.11 -7.61
N VAL A 203 0.77 28.82 -8.88
CA VAL A 203 1.82 27.89 -9.30
C VAL A 203 3.19 28.43 -8.91
N ALA A 204 3.38 29.75 -8.92
CA ALA A 204 4.62 30.38 -8.44
C ALA A 204 4.80 30.18 -6.92
N GLU A 205 3.76 30.44 -6.11
CA GLU A 205 3.80 30.18 -4.66
C GLU A 205 4.07 28.69 -4.37
N LEU A 206 3.38 27.80 -5.10
CA LEU A 206 3.59 26.36 -4.99
C LEU A 206 5.05 26.00 -5.21
N LEU A 207 5.68 26.51 -6.28
CA LEU A 207 7.07 26.21 -6.62
C LEU A 207 8.07 26.89 -5.67
N ALA A 208 7.83 28.13 -5.26
CA ALA A 208 8.64 28.83 -4.28
C ALA A 208 8.77 28.04 -2.97
N TRP A 209 7.66 27.49 -2.48
CA TRP A 209 7.66 26.62 -1.29
C TRP A 209 8.15 25.20 -1.55
N ARG A 210 8.04 24.68 -2.78
CA ARG A 210 8.37 23.27 -3.08
C ARG A 210 9.83 23.03 -3.42
N LEU A 211 10.50 24.02 -4.01
CA LEU A 211 11.90 23.95 -4.44
C LEU A 211 12.83 24.31 -3.29
N MET A 212 13.29 23.30 -2.56
CA MET A 212 14.24 23.45 -1.46
C MET A 212 15.68 23.30 -1.96
N PRO A 213 16.68 23.82 -1.23
CA PRO A 213 18.07 23.65 -1.62
C PRO A 213 18.46 22.15 -1.63
N VAL A 214 19.30 21.79 -2.60
CA VAL A 214 19.83 20.43 -2.78
C VAL A 214 21.35 20.55 -2.82
N SER A 215 22.03 20.01 -1.81
CA SER A 215 23.47 20.22 -1.59
C SER A 215 24.35 19.82 -2.78
N ASP A 216 23.99 18.75 -3.48
CA ASP A 216 24.74 18.25 -4.65
C ASP A 216 24.15 18.76 -5.98
N GLY A 217 23.26 19.76 -5.91
CA GLY A 217 22.41 20.19 -7.01
C GLY A 217 21.24 19.23 -7.25
N PRO A 218 20.25 19.64 -8.08
CA PRO A 218 19.08 18.83 -8.37
C PRO A 218 19.38 17.59 -9.22
N GLY A 219 20.50 17.60 -9.95
CA GLY A 219 20.92 16.62 -10.94
C GLY A 219 19.95 16.46 -12.11
N ASP A 220 20.20 15.44 -12.95
CA ASP A 220 19.44 15.22 -14.17
C ASP A 220 18.16 14.41 -13.91
N GLY A 221 17.09 14.77 -14.62
CA GLY A 221 15.86 13.99 -14.66
C GLY A 221 15.79 13.08 -15.89
N HIS A 222 15.14 11.92 -15.75
CA HIS A 222 14.83 11.08 -16.91
C HIS A 222 13.44 11.43 -17.47
N TRP A 223 13.40 11.85 -18.73
CA TRP A 223 12.16 12.17 -19.45
C TRP A 223 11.70 11.02 -20.33
N THR A 224 12.57 10.06 -20.64
CA THR A 224 12.25 8.81 -21.34
C THR A 224 12.81 7.64 -20.54
N TYR A 225 12.08 6.51 -20.52
CA TYR A 225 12.57 5.31 -19.85
C TYR A 225 13.82 4.80 -20.55
N THR A 226 14.89 4.66 -19.79
CA THR A 226 16.15 4.07 -20.26
C THR A 226 16.52 2.91 -19.33
N PRO A 227 16.77 1.69 -19.83
CA PRO A 227 17.22 0.61 -18.98
C PRO A 227 18.50 1.00 -18.23
N ARG A 228 18.52 0.82 -16.90
CA ARG A 228 19.71 1.05 -16.09
C ARG A 228 20.56 -0.21 -16.07
N VAL A 229 21.87 -0.05 -16.20
CA VAL A 229 22.82 -1.18 -16.24
C VAL A 229 23.09 -1.65 -14.80
N ALA A 230 22.30 -2.59 -14.31
CA ALA A 230 22.65 -3.42 -13.16
C ALA A 230 21.93 -4.76 -13.28
N GLY A 231 22.55 -5.84 -12.80
CA GLY A 231 21.95 -7.18 -12.73
C GLY A 231 20.74 -7.30 -11.79
N THR A 232 20.20 -6.17 -11.30
CA THR A 232 19.04 -6.08 -10.40
C THR A 232 18.06 -5.01 -10.89
N ALA A 233 16.75 -5.24 -10.71
CA ALA A 233 15.71 -4.25 -11.04
C ALA A 233 15.49 -3.17 -9.95
N GLU A 234 16.30 -3.18 -8.89
CA GLU A 234 16.23 -2.23 -7.77
C GLU A 234 17.38 -1.22 -7.86
N PHE A 235 17.03 0.05 -7.84
CA PHE A 235 17.93 1.20 -8.01
C PHE A 235 17.63 2.27 -6.96
N LEU A 236 18.60 3.12 -6.69
CA LEU A 236 18.36 4.37 -5.97
C LEU A 236 18.26 5.50 -6.98
N PRO A 237 17.45 6.54 -6.72
CA PRO A 237 17.56 7.76 -7.48
C PRO A 237 18.92 8.39 -7.28
N ASP A 238 19.55 8.80 -8.38
CA ASP A 238 20.88 9.41 -8.41
C ASP A 238 20.83 10.89 -8.04
N SER A 239 19.65 11.52 -8.16
CA SER A 239 19.43 12.95 -7.92
C SER A 239 17.97 13.25 -7.56
N GLU A 240 17.70 14.47 -7.07
CA GLU A 240 16.32 14.90 -6.76
C GLU A 240 15.41 14.86 -8.00
N CYS A 241 15.89 15.37 -9.14
CA CYS A 241 15.17 15.31 -10.41
C CYS A 241 14.87 13.87 -10.85
N ASP A 242 15.86 12.98 -10.76
CA ASP A 242 15.71 11.57 -11.08
C ASP A 242 14.60 10.93 -10.22
N GLY A 243 14.62 11.19 -8.91
CA GLY A 243 13.59 10.67 -8.01
C GLY A 243 12.20 11.27 -8.25
N LEU A 244 12.11 12.55 -8.67
CA LEU A 244 10.83 13.19 -8.99
C LEU A 244 10.20 12.58 -10.24
N ASN A 245 11.02 12.28 -11.25
CA ASN A 245 10.64 11.66 -12.53
C ASN A 245 10.77 10.13 -12.54
N TRP A 246 10.76 9.50 -11.36
CA TRP A 246 11.06 8.08 -11.24
C TRP A 246 10.05 7.19 -11.97
N MET A 247 10.51 6.48 -13.00
CA MET A 247 9.64 5.67 -13.86
C MET A 247 9.40 4.27 -13.31
N THR A 248 8.46 4.16 -12.37
CA THR A 248 8.10 2.86 -11.78
C THR A 248 7.42 1.89 -12.74
N ARG A 249 7.00 2.36 -13.92
CA ARG A 249 6.39 1.55 -14.96
C ARG A 249 7.06 1.81 -16.31
N ARG A 250 7.20 0.75 -17.08
CA ARG A 250 7.49 0.82 -18.52
C ARG A 250 6.14 0.86 -19.21
N VAL A 251 5.83 1.98 -19.84
CA VAL A 251 4.58 2.19 -20.55
C VAL A 251 4.91 2.58 -21.99
N LEU A 252 4.07 2.17 -22.93
CA LEU A 252 4.09 2.71 -24.29
C LEU A 252 2.64 2.87 -24.76
N LEU A 253 2.26 4.10 -25.05
CA LEU A 253 0.96 4.46 -25.61
C LEU A 253 0.98 4.17 -27.12
N LEU A 254 -0.14 3.67 -27.65
CA LEU A 254 -0.27 3.32 -29.06
C LEU A 254 -1.29 4.26 -29.71
N PRO A 255 -0.88 5.46 -30.16
CA PRO A 255 -1.76 6.39 -30.84
C PRO A 255 -2.10 5.88 -32.26
N ASP A 256 -3.33 6.13 -32.70
CA ASP A 256 -3.71 5.99 -34.10
C ASP A 256 -3.28 7.21 -34.94
N ALA A 257 -3.70 7.26 -36.20
CA ALA A 257 -3.33 8.35 -37.11
C ALA A 257 -3.88 9.72 -36.68
N ASP A 258 -4.92 9.75 -35.87
CA ASP A 258 -5.56 10.97 -35.35
C ASP A 258 -5.02 11.36 -33.97
N GLY A 259 -4.08 10.58 -33.43
CA GLY A 259 -3.49 10.79 -32.10
C GLY A 259 -4.36 10.27 -30.95
N MET A 260 -5.39 9.47 -31.24
CA MET A 260 -6.23 8.83 -30.24
C MET A 260 -5.57 7.54 -29.75
N VAL A 261 -5.61 7.31 -28.44
CA VAL A 261 -4.96 6.16 -27.79
C VAL A 261 -6.03 5.21 -27.28
N ALA A 262 -6.18 4.06 -27.94
CA ALA A 262 -7.09 2.99 -27.49
C ALA A 262 -6.40 1.97 -26.59
N ARG A 263 -5.08 1.78 -26.80
CA ARG A 263 -4.29 0.72 -26.18
C ARG A 263 -2.95 1.26 -25.71
N ALA A 264 -2.38 0.57 -24.72
CA ALA A 264 -1.05 0.81 -24.22
C ALA A 264 -0.36 -0.52 -23.91
N MET A 265 0.95 -0.52 -23.82
CA MET A 265 1.70 -1.57 -23.15
C MET A 265 2.03 -1.14 -21.73
N PHE A 266 2.15 -2.12 -20.85
CA PHE A 266 2.42 -1.85 -19.45
C PHE A 266 3.25 -2.98 -18.84
N ALA A 267 4.40 -2.62 -18.27
CA ALA A 267 5.27 -3.53 -17.55
C ALA A 267 5.93 -2.83 -16.35
N GLN A 268 6.61 -3.61 -15.52
CA GLN A 268 7.39 -3.09 -14.39
C GLN A 268 8.57 -2.25 -14.88
N GLY A 269 8.68 -1.04 -14.36
CA GLY A 269 9.86 -0.17 -14.51
C GLY A 269 10.79 -0.28 -13.32
N TRP A 270 11.52 0.79 -13.02
CA TRP A 270 12.51 0.77 -11.94
C TRP A 270 11.84 0.60 -10.58
N ARG A 271 12.47 -0.19 -9.71
CA ARG A 271 12.07 -0.31 -8.31
C ARG A 271 13.04 0.47 -7.45
N VAL A 272 12.52 1.25 -6.50
CA VAL A 272 13.38 1.95 -5.56
C VAL A 272 13.93 0.95 -4.54
N THR A 273 15.25 0.86 -4.42
CA THR A 273 15.94 0.07 -3.40
C THR A 273 15.62 0.64 -2.02
N LYS A 274 15.27 -0.22 -1.07
CA LYS A 274 15.10 0.22 0.32
C LYS A 274 16.47 0.51 0.92
N GLN A 275 16.72 1.76 1.30
CA GLN A 275 17.86 2.12 2.15
C GLN A 275 17.48 1.88 3.62
N PRO A 276 18.07 0.90 4.32
CA PRO A 276 17.85 0.72 5.75
C PRO A 276 18.33 1.95 6.52
N GLY A 277 17.57 2.41 7.51
CA GLY A 277 17.95 3.52 8.38
C GLY A 277 17.78 4.92 7.79
N VAL A 278 17.54 5.08 6.48
CA VAL A 278 17.28 6.37 5.85
C VAL A 278 15.76 6.57 5.70
N PRO A 279 15.16 7.58 6.37
CA PRO A 279 13.75 7.92 6.20
C PRO A 279 13.40 8.13 4.72
N ILE A 280 12.22 7.71 4.27
CA ILE A 280 11.87 7.93 2.86
C ILE A 280 11.77 9.42 2.52
N SER A 281 11.32 10.23 3.47
CA SER A 281 11.14 11.67 3.33
C SER A 281 12.43 12.47 3.21
N VAL A 282 13.61 11.83 3.27
CA VAL A 282 14.90 12.49 3.03
C VAL A 282 15.60 11.98 1.77
N ARG A 283 15.00 11.01 1.08
CA ARG A 283 15.55 10.46 -0.15
C ARG A 283 15.24 11.38 -1.32
N HIS A 284 16.12 11.34 -2.30
CA HIS A 284 15.95 12.00 -3.57
C HIS A 284 14.56 11.71 -4.18
N GLY A 285 13.87 12.79 -4.55
CA GLY A 285 12.53 12.81 -5.14
C GLY A 285 11.42 12.31 -4.22
N SER A 286 11.69 12.10 -2.94
CA SER A 286 10.70 11.63 -1.96
C SER A 286 10.54 12.60 -0.79
N ARG A 287 11.14 13.80 -0.88
CA ARG A 287 11.17 14.79 0.20
C ARG A 287 9.80 15.32 0.61
N ASP A 288 8.83 15.23 -0.29
CA ASP A 288 7.42 15.55 -0.10
C ASP A 288 6.61 14.44 0.56
N ILE A 289 7.14 13.22 0.70
CA ILE A 289 6.40 12.12 1.32
C ILE A 289 6.31 12.32 2.84
N VAL A 290 5.11 12.19 3.39
CA VAL A 290 4.85 12.23 4.83
C VAL A 290 5.38 10.96 5.49
N ALA A 291 6.37 11.11 6.36
CA ALA A 291 6.95 10.01 7.12
C ALA A 291 7.27 10.44 8.56
N THR A 292 7.28 9.46 9.46
CA THR A 292 7.76 9.63 10.84
C THR A 292 9.28 9.79 10.87
N GLU A 293 9.83 10.23 12.00
CA GLU A 293 11.29 10.25 12.26
C GLU A 293 11.95 8.88 12.06
N ARG A 294 11.22 7.80 12.39
CA ARG A 294 11.67 6.41 12.17
C ARG A 294 11.59 5.97 10.70
N GLY A 295 11.26 6.89 9.79
CA GLY A 295 11.14 6.65 8.35
C GLY A 295 9.89 5.89 7.93
N LYS A 296 8.90 5.73 8.82
CA LYS A 296 7.64 5.04 8.48
C LYS A 296 6.72 6.01 7.75
N GLN A 297 6.28 5.63 6.55
CA GLN A 297 5.29 6.39 5.78
C GLN A 297 3.95 6.47 6.52
N LEU A 298 3.32 7.65 6.50
CA LEU A 298 1.91 7.77 6.89
C LEU A 298 1.05 7.07 5.84
N SER A 299 0.30 6.05 6.25
CA SER A 299 -0.69 5.42 5.37
C SER A 299 -1.89 6.34 5.17
N ALA A 300 -2.32 6.55 3.92
CA ALA A 300 -3.60 7.22 3.64
C ALA A 300 -4.82 6.43 4.17
N GLU A 301 -4.67 5.14 4.51
CA GLU A 301 -5.69 4.37 5.25
C GLU A 301 -5.86 4.86 6.69
N GLY A 302 -4.80 5.45 7.27
CA GLY A 302 -4.81 6.01 8.62
C GLY A 302 -5.54 7.36 8.75
N ILE A 303 -6.00 7.94 7.63
CA ILE A 303 -6.70 9.22 7.59
C ILE A 303 -8.20 8.98 7.44
N ALA A 304 -8.96 9.40 8.45
CA ALA A 304 -10.37 9.09 8.54
C ALA A 304 -11.22 9.77 7.44
N SER A 305 -10.97 11.04 7.18
CA SER A 305 -11.71 11.88 6.22
C SER A 305 -10.79 12.93 5.58
N ASP A 306 -11.29 13.65 4.56
CA ASP A 306 -10.54 14.76 3.95
C ASP A 306 -10.35 15.96 4.90
N ASP A 307 -11.12 16.00 5.99
CA ASP A 307 -10.95 16.96 7.08
C ASP A 307 -9.92 16.49 8.13
N ASP A 308 -9.47 15.23 8.10
CA ASP A 308 -8.65 14.70 9.18
C ASP A 308 -7.18 15.16 9.11
N VAL A 309 -6.93 16.38 9.59
CA VAL A 309 -5.61 17.03 9.60
C VAL A 309 -4.71 16.58 10.76
N ALA A 310 -5.26 15.96 11.80
CA ALA A 310 -4.49 15.65 13.02
C ALA A 310 -3.28 14.73 12.77
N PRO A 311 -3.40 13.61 12.03
CA PRO A 311 -2.23 12.76 11.72
C PRO A 311 -1.12 13.52 10.99
N LEU A 312 -1.50 14.50 10.17
CA LEU A 312 -0.59 15.30 9.38
C LEU A 312 0.11 16.36 10.24
N LEU A 313 -0.63 17.10 11.06
CA LEU A 313 -0.07 18.10 11.98
C LEU A 313 0.84 17.48 13.06
N ALA A 314 0.55 16.27 13.53
CA ALA A 314 1.42 15.55 14.46
C ALA A 314 2.76 15.14 13.81
N LEU A 315 2.74 14.82 12.51
CA LEU A 315 3.95 14.47 11.75
C LEU A 315 4.69 15.69 11.23
N TRP A 316 4.00 16.82 11.10
CA TRP A 316 4.60 18.09 10.72
C TRP A 316 5.74 18.46 11.68
N SER A 317 5.50 18.51 12.99
CA SER A 317 6.54 18.91 13.96
C SER A 317 7.75 17.97 14.02
N THR A 318 7.53 16.68 13.76
CA THR A 318 8.53 15.60 13.84
C THR A 318 9.13 15.24 12.49
N ALA A 319 8.87 16.00 11.42
CA ALA A 319 9.45 15.68 10.12
C ALA A 319 10.99 15.80 10.17
N PRO A 320 11.74 14.80 9.67
CA PRO A 320 13.19 14.75 9.79
C PRO A 320 13.89 15.82 8.95
N ALA A 321 15.10 16.21 9.36
CA ALA A 321 15.97 17.09 8.59
C ALA A 321 16.21 16.54 7.17
N GLY A 322 16.18 17.42 6.17
CA GLY A 322 16.24 17.04 4.74
C GLY A 322 14.88 16.71 4.10
N SER A 323 13.80 16.63 4.87
CA SER A 323 12.44 16.59 4.32
C SER A 323 11.90 17.97 3.98
N TRP A 324 10.95 18.04 3.05
CA TRP A 324 10.30 19.29 2.69
C TRP A 324 9.59 19.93 3.90
N ALA A 325 8.87 19.13 4.69
CA ALA A 325 8.15 19.64 5.86
C ALA A 325 9.09 20.26 6.89
N HIS A 326 10.33 19.76 7.02
CA HIS A 326 11.34 20.38 7.86
C HIS A 326 11.82 21.72 7.29
N ALA A 327 12.18 21.76 6.00
CA ALA A 327 12.61 23.00 5.33
C ALA A 327 11.51 24.09 5.39
N ALA A 328 10.25 23.71 5.18
CA ALA A 328 9.12 24.62 5.28
C ALA A 328 8.92 25.17 6.70
N ARG A 329 9.07 24.36 7.77
CA ARG A 329 9.03 24.88 9.16
C ARG A 329 10.12 25.92 9.44
N THR A 330 11.33 25.65 8.96
CA THR A 330 12.45 26.59 9.10
C THR A 330 12.14 27.89 8.36
N ALA A 331 11.62 27.81 7.13
CA ALA A 331 11.21 28.98 6.36
C ALA A 331 10.05 29.76 7.01
N ILE A 332 9.05 29.09 7.59
CA ILE A 332 7.98 29.75 8.35
C ILE A 332 8.56 30.56 9.51
N THR A 333 9.51 29.98 10.23
CA THR A 333 10.17 30.65 11.35
C THR A 333 10.99 31.86 10.89
N ALA A 334 11.68 31.75 9.75
CA ALA A 334 12.53 32.80 9.22
C ALA A 334 11.75 33.96 8.57
N THR A 335 10.66 33.65 7.86
CA THR A 335 9.91 34.60 7.03
C THR A 335 8.65 35.14 7.71
N GLY A 336 8.13 34.42 8.71
CA GLY A 336 6.82 34.69 9.32
C GLY A 336 5.63 34.34 8.40
N GLN A 337 5.86 33.74 7.24
CA GLN A 337 4.85 33.33 6.28
C GLN A 337 4.64 31.82 6.34
N ALA A 338 3.41 31.34 6.17
CA ALA A 338 3.12 29.91 6.07
C ALA A 338 2.20 29.62 4.89
N PRO A 339 2.51 28.62 4.05
CA PRO A 339 1.68 28.28 2.91
C PRO A 339 0.49 27.47 3.38
N ASP A 340 -0.63 27.60 2.68
CA ASP A 340 -1.61 26.52 2.71
C ASP A 340 -0.99 25.26 2.11
N VAL A 341 -1.35 24.09 2.63
CA VAL A 341 -0.80 22.81 2.20
C VAL A 341 -1.92 21.84 1.85
N VAL A 342 -1.77 21.15 0.74
CA VAL A 342 -2.61 20.03 0.33
C VAL A 342 -1.85 18.74 0.55
N ALA A 343 -2.41 17.85 1.37
CA ALA A 343 -1.91 16.50 1.57
C ALA A 343 -2.70 15.51 0.71
N ILE A 344 -1.98 14.77 -0.15
CA ILE A 344 -2.57 13.87 -1.15
C ILE A 344 -2.20 12.44 -0.82
N GLY A 345 -3.19 11.58 -0.69
CA GLY A 345 -2.97 10.19 -0.29
C GLY A 345 -3.71 9.19 -1.17
N LEU A 346 -3.08 8.03 -1.38
CA LEU A 346 -3.70 6.87 -2.02
C LEU A 346 -3.72 5.68 -1.06
N ALA A 347 -4.89 5.35 -0.52
CA ALA A 347 -5.04 4.21 0.37
C ALA A 347 -5.18 2.92 -0.45
N THR A 348 -4.40 1.90 -0.11
CA THR A 348 -4.42 0.61 -0.83
C THR A 348 -4.39 -0.59 0.12
N ASN A 349 -5.05 -1.68 -0.27
CA ASN A 349 -5.02 -2.96 0.44
C ASN A 349 -4.86 -4.11 -0.55
N ASN A 350 -3.74 -4.84 -0.50
CA ASN A 350 -3.49 -6.02 -1.32
C ASN A 350 -3.87 -5.83 -2.79
N ARG A 351 -3.33 -4.78 -3.43
CA ARG A 351 -3.52 -4.38 -4.85
C ARG A 351 -4.83 -3.64 -5.14
N LYS A 352 -5.73 -3.50 -4.17
CA LYS A 352 -6.97 -2.72 -4.31
C LYS A 352 -6.74 -1.30 -3.86
N ILE A 353 -7.28 -0.35 -4.62
CA ILE A 353 -7.41 1.04 -4.17
C ILE A 353 -8.64 1.07 -3.27
N LEU A 354 -8.47 1.60 -2.06
CA LEU A 354 -9.55 1.77 -1.10
C LEU A 354 -10.21 3.13 -1.29
N HIS A 355 -9.40 4.19 -1.27
CA HIS A 355 -9.83 5.57 -1.43
C HIS A 355 -8.64 6.48 -1.75
N GLN A 356 -8.96 7.67 -2.27
CA GLN A 356 -8.04 8.79 -2.46
C GLN A 356 -8.36 9.84 -1.39
N ARG A 357 -7.38 10.68 -1.06
CA ARG A 357 -7.54 11.81 -0.12
C ARG A 357 -6.93 13.07 -0.70
N ARG A 358 -7.60 14.19 -0.45
CA ARG A 358 -7.09 15.55 -0.67
C ARG A 358 -7.45 16.40 0.54
N ILE A 359 -6.48 16.59 1.42
CA ILE A 359 -6.70 17.23 2.71
C ILE A 359 -6.06 18.61 2.66
N HIS A 360 -6.84 19.63 2.94
CA HIS A 360 -6.35 21.00 3.01
C HIS A 360 -5.95 21.34 4.44
N ILE A 361 -4.75 21.92 4.61
CA ILE A 361 -4.23 22.39 5.89
C ILE A 361 -3.92 23.88 5.74
N PRO A 362 -4.62 24.75 6.49
CA PRO A 362 -4.34 26.18 6.47
C PRO A 362 -2.92 26.48 6.95
N GLY A 363 -2.26 27.46 6.33
CA GLY A 363 -0.92 27.91 6.74
C GLY A 363 -0.85 28.36 8.19
N ALA A 364 -1.93 29.01 8.69
CA ALA A 364 -2.04 29.38 10.10
C ALA A 364 -1.92 28.18 11.06
N ALA A 365 -2.43 27.02 10.67
CA ALA A 365 -2.32 25.79 11.48
C ALA A 365 -0.89 25.26 11.52
N LEU A 366 -0.13 25.44 10.43
CA LEU A 366 1.27 25.02 10.33
C LEU A 366 2.22 25.98 11.07
N ALA A 367 1.84 27.25 11.15
CA ALA A 367 2.58 28.29 11.87
C ALA A 367 2.36 28.26 13.40
N ASP A 368 1.18 27.79 13.87
CA ASP A 368 0.90 27.71 15.30
C ASP A 368 1.69 26.56 15.97
N LEU A 369 2.58 26.94 16.89
CA LEU A 369 3.43 26.02 17.65
C LEU A 369 2.64 25.04 18.54
N ARG A 370 1.37 25.30 18.81
CA ARG A 370 0.48 24.48 19.65
C ARG A 370 -0.27 23.40 18.84
N SER A 371 -0.39 23.58 17.52
CA SER A 371 -1.09 22.65 16.63
C SER A 371 -0.59 21.20 16.73
N PRO A 372 0.72 20.91 16.83
CA PRO A 372 1.20 19.53 16.96
C PRO A 372 0.74 18.85 18.25
N ASP A 373 0.76 19.55 19.39
CA ASP A 373 0.32 19.01 20.68
C ASP A 373 -1.19 18.76 20.69
N ALA A 374 -1.96 19.70 20.12
CA ALA A 374 -3.40 19.54 19.93
C ALA A 374 -3.71 18.31 19.05
N ALA A 375 -2.97 18.13 17.96
CA ALA A 375 -3.10 16.98 17.06
C ALA A 375 -2.75 15.65 17.76
N LEU A 376 -1.66 15.61 18.53
CA LEU A 376 -1.27 14.44 19.33
C LEU A 376 -2.34 14.09 20.37
N ALA A 377 -2.93 15.08 21.03
CA ALA A 377 -4.02 14.87 21.98
C ALA A 377 -5.25 14.22 21.31
N VAL A 378 -5.65 14.71 20.12
CA VAL A 378 -6.74 14.12 19.32
C VAL A 378 -6.42 12.67 18.94
N MET A 379 -5.20 12.40 18.45
CA MET A 379 -4.79 11.05 18.07
C MET A 379 -4.79 10.09 19.27
N SER A 380 -4.28 10.54 20.43
CA SER A 380 -4.27 9.75 21.66
C SER A 380 -5.68 9.46 22.18
N PHE A 381 -6.59 10.45 22.14
CA PHE A 381 -8.00 10.25 22.48
C PHE A 381 -8.67 9.21 21.57
N ARG A 382 -8.48 9.30 20.24
CA ARG A 382 -9.02 8.32 19.27
C ARG A 382 -8.54 6.90 19.56
N ARG A 383 -7.27 6.73 19.92
CA ARG A 383 -6.73 5.42 20.31
C ARG A 383 -7.39 4.87 21.57
N ARG A 384 -7.55 5.69 22.61
CA ARG A 384 -8.22 5.26 23.86
C ARG A 384 -9.67 4.86 23.57
N ALA A 385 -10.41 5.67 22.81
CA ALA A 385 -11.77 5.35 22.39
C ALA A 385 -11.86 4.03 21.59
N ALA A 386 -10.90 3.76 20.70
CA ALA A 386 -10.86 2.52 19.93
C ALA A 386 -10.61 1.27 20.80
N ARG A 387 -9.86 1.38 21.91
CA ARG A 387 -9.61 0.26 22.85
C ARG A 387 -10.83 -0.10 23.68
N VAL A 388 -11.70 0.87 23.97
CA VAL A 388 -12.92 0.66 24.79
C VAL A 388 -14.06 0.04 23.97
N ALA A 389 -14.07 0.20 22.65
CA ALA A 389 -15.12 -0.33 21.76
C ALA A 389 -14.66 -1.41 20.73
N PRO A 390 -13.94 -2.48 21.12
CA PRO A 390 -13.37 -3.43 20.16
C PRO A 390 -14.39 -4.42 19.56
N SER A 391 -15.58 -4.56 20.15
CA SER A 391 -16.47 -5.71 19.91
C SER A 391 -17.50 -5.58 18.77
N ARG A 392 -17.56 -4.45 18.04
CA ARG A 392 -18.62 -4.21 17.03
C ARG A 392 -18.16 -3.75 15.65
N ARG A 393 -16.90 -4.01 15.28
CA ARG A 393 -16.35 -3.60 13.97
C ARG A 393 -16.93 -4.36 12.77
N ASP A 394 -17.67 -5.45 12.98
CA ASP A 394 -18.20 -6.33 11.92
C ASP A 394 -19.72 -6.24 11.73
N ASP A 395 -20.41 -5.34 12.41
CA ASP A 395 -21.84 -5.10 12.16
C ASP A 395 -22.03 -3.78 11.38
N PRO A 396 -22.22 -3.87 10.04
CA PRO A 396 -22.45 -2.69 9.21
C PRO A 396 -23.75 -1.95 9.55
N ALA A 397 -24.66 -2.54 10.34
CA ALA A 397 -25.90 -1.90 10.77
C ALA A 397 -25.76 -1.10 12.08
N THR A 398 -24.76 -1.39 12.95
CA THR A 398 -24.59 -0.68 14.23
C THR A 398 -23.55 0.43 14.23
N GLY A 399 -22.73 0.55 13.17
CA GLY A 399 -22.10 1.81 12.79
C GLY A 399 -21.45 2.59 13.93
N THR A 400 -20.76 1.93 14.86
CA THR A 400 -19.79 2.63 15.72
C THR A 400 -18.55 2.89 14.87
N VAL A 401 -18.73 3.75 13.87
CA VAL A 401 -17.68 4.63 13.39
C VAL A 401 -17.23 5.35 14.66
N LEU A 402 -15.94 5.25 15.03
CA LEU A 402 -15.38 6.27 15.91
C LEU A 402 -15.83 7.59 15.29
N PRO A 403 -16.64 8.42 15.98
CA PRO A 403 -17.32 9.56 15.39
C PRO A 403 -16.43 10.23 14.34
N PRO A 404 -16.90 10.32 13.08
CA PRO A 404 -16.09 10.76 11.94
C PRO A 404 -15.44 12.07 12.36
N ALA A 405 -14.10 12.09 12.35
CA ALA A 405 -13.23 13.18 12.77
C ALA A 405 -13.97 14.33 13.48
N PHE A 406 -13.89 14.38 14.83
CA PHE A 406 -14.12 15.65 15.54
C PHE A 406 -13.40 16.76 14.80
N GLY A 407 -14.19 17.78 14.44
CA GLY A 407 -13.95 18.66 13.31
C GLY A 407 -12.50 19.11 13.19
N SER A 408 -11.97 19.03 11.98
CA SER A 408 -10.79 19.79 11.58
C SER A 408 -10.94 21.26 11.97
N THR A 409 -12.15 21.79 11.86
CA THR A 409 -12.54 23.11 12.32
C THR A 409 -12.35 23.29 13.82
N THR A 410 -12.64 22.30 14.67
CA THR A 410 -12.39 22.39 16.12
C THR A 410 -10.90 22.53 16.41
N LEU A 411 -10.03 21.77 15.73
CA LEU A 411 -8.57 21.90 15.89
C LEU A 411 -8.04 23.26 15.44
N LEU A 412 -8.77 23.90 14.52
CA LEU A 412 -8.44 25.20 13.96
C LEU A 412 -9.15 26.36 14.68
N GLN A 413 -9.99 26.09 15.69
CA GLN A 413 -10.60 27.11 16.54
C GLN A 413 -9.56 27.61 17.54
N GLU A 414 -9.33 28.93 17.59
CA GLU A 414 -8.40 29.57 18.55
C GLU A 414 -8.69 29.11 19.99
N ASP A 415 -9.97 29.09 20.36
CA ASP A 415 -10.43 28.63 21.67
C ASP A 415 -9.93 27.22 22.01
N PHE A 416 -9.86 26.29 21.04
CA PHE A 416 -9.39 24.91 21.28
C PHE A 416 -7.89 24.86 21.56
N LEU A 417 -7.12 25.68 20.84
CA LEU A 417 -5.67 25.76 20.98
C LEU A 417 -5.26 26.36 22.33
N ASP A 418 -6.11 27.21 22.92
CA ASP A 418 -5.91 27.80 24.24
C ASP A 418 -6.23 26.86 25.42
N LEU A 419 -6.92 25.74 25.19
CA LEU A 419 -7.29 24.81 26.25
C LEU A 419 -6.09 23.99 26.76
N THR A 420 -6.06 23.72 28.07
CA THR A 420 -5.14 22.74 28.68
C THR A 420 -5.45 21.31 28.21
N GLY A 421 -4.52 20.36 28.38
CA GLY A 421 -4.74 18.95 28.02
C GLY A 421 -6.05 18.35 28.59
N PRO A 422 -6.36 18.51 29.89
CA PRO A 422 -7.63 18.07 30.47
C PRO A 422 -8.86 18.75 29.84
N GLN A 423 -8.79 20.06 29.59
CA GLN A 423 -9.88 20.81 28.97
C GLN A 423 -10.10 20.40 27.50
N ARG A 424 -9.03 20.18 26.72
CA ARG A 424 -9.10 19.63 25.35
C ARG A 424 -9.76 18.25 25.37
N ASN A 425 -9.33 17.36 26.27
CA ASN A 425 -9.95 16.04 26.42
C ASN A 425 -11.44 16.16 26.75
N GLN A 426 -11.82 17.04 27.67
CA GLN A 426 -13.21 17.28 28.03
C GLN A 426 -14.04 17.82 26.85
N LEU A 427 -13.52 18.79 26.10
CA LEU A 427 -14.18 19.33 24.91
C LEU A 427 -14.31 18.27 23.81
N LEU A 428 -13.26 17.48 23.56
CA LEU A 428 -13.31 16.35 22.64
C LEU A 428 -14.37 15.33 23.06
N PHE A 429 -14.51 15.06 24.35
CA PHE A 429 -15.56 14.17 24.87
C PHE A 429 -16.97 14.77 24.73
N GLN A 430 -17.13 16.07 24.95
CA GLN A 430 -18.41 16.77 24.74
C GLN A 430 -18.81 16.71 23.28
N GLN A 431 -17.89 16.98 22.36
CA GLN A 431 -18.13 16.83 20.91
C GLN A 431 -18.37 15.37 20.51
N ALA A 432 -17.77 14.41 21.24
CA ALA A 432 -17.93 12.97 21.03
C ALA A 432 -19.25 12.37 21.43
N SER A 433 -20.00 13.09 22.24
CA SER A 433 -21.32 12.66 22.65
C SER A 433 -22.31 13.10 21.56
N PRO A 434 -22.79 12.20 20.68
CA PRO A 434 -23.83 12.59 19.73
C PRO A 434 -25.10 13.02 20.48
N ALA A 435 -25.98 13.73 19.79
CA ALA A 435 -27.34 13.91 20.29
C ALA A 435 -27.95 12.54 20.64
N PRO A 436 -28.68 12.42 21.77
CA PRO A 436 -29.18 11.14 22.25
C PRO A 436 -29.98 10.44 21.15
N SER A 437 -29.72 9.16 20.93
CA SER A 437 -30.43 8.34 19.94
C SER A 437 -31.89 8.05 20.32
N GLY A 438 -32.31 8.48 21.51
CA GLY A 438 -33.61 8.19 22.10
C GLY A 438 -33.67 6.82 22.78
N ASP A 439 -32.59 6.03 22.66
CA ASP A 439 -32.41 4.75 23.37
C ASP A 439 -31.48 4.98 24.57
N PRO A 440 -32.01 5.06 25.80
CA PRO A 440 -31.24 5.42 26.99
C PRO A 440 -30.18 4.36 27.33
N VAL A 441 -30.38 3.10 26.93
CA VAL A 441 -29.40 2.03 27.15
C VAL A 441 -28.23 2.19 26.18
N ARG A 442 -28.54 2.44 24.91
CA ARG A 442 -27.51 2.67 23.88
C ARG A 442 -26.72 3.94 24.14
N ASP A 443 -27.39 5.01 24.56
CA ASP A 443 -26.77 6.30 24.87
C ASP A 443 -25.93 6.21 26.16
N GLY A 444 -26.41 5.49 27.19
CA GLY A 444 -25.66 5.24 28.42
C GLY A 444 -24.38 4.44 28.21
N VAL A 445 -24.44 3.35 27.43
CA VAL A 445 -23.25 2.52 27.11
C VAL A 445 -22.22 3.32 26.31
N ARG A 446 -22.65 4.17 25.36
CA ARG A 446 -21.76 5.03 24.58
C ARG A 446 -21.07 6.09 25.46
N THR A 447 -21.85 6.77 26.29
CA THR A 447 -21.35 7.82 27.18
C THR A 447 -20.34 7.25 28.19
N ALA A 448 -20.64 6.08 28.77
CA ALA A 448 -19.74 5.38 29.68
C ALA A 448 -18.43 4.93 29.00
N ALA A 449 -18.51 4.41 27.77
CA ALA A 449 -17.33 4.01 27.00
C ALA A 449 -16.42 5.20 26.66
N LEU A 450 -17.01 6.33 26.28
CA LEU A 450 -16.26 7.56 26.01
C LEU A 450 -15.68 8.16 27.30
N ALA A 451 -16.39 8.06 28.43
CA ALA A 451 -15.93 8.60 29.71
C ALA A 451 -14.76 7.77 30.27
N ALA A 452 -14.79 6.45 30.08
CA ALA A 452 -13.66 5.59 30.38
C ALA A 452 -12.42 5.91 29.53
N ALA A 453 -12.60 6.40 28.29
CA ALA A 453 -11.48 6.85 27.46
C ALA A 453 -10.84 8.17 27.94
N LEU A 454 -11.53 8.95 28.78
CA LEU A 454 -10.97 10.16 29.42
C LEU A 454 -10.10 9.84 30.64
N THR A 455 -10.46 8.83 31.42
CA THR A 455 -9.86 8.56 32.73
C THR A 455 -8.71 7.54 32.70
N GLY A 456 -8.45 6.91 31.55
CA GLY A 456 -7.33 5.97 31.41
C GLY A 456 -5.97 6.67 31.59
N THR A 457 -5.24 6.30 32.64
CA THR A 457 -3.88 6.79 32.94
C THR A 457 -2.88 6.30 31.88
N GLY A 458 -2.19 7.24 31.23
CA GLY A 458 -1.43 7.04 29.99
C GLY A 458 0.04 6.61 30.13
N ASP A 459 0.34 5.54 30.86
CA ASP A 459 1.74 5.11 31.10
C ASP A 459 2.36 4.15 30.05
N GLU A 460 1.94 4.18 28.77
CA GLU A 460 2.50 3.29 27.72
C GLU A 460 2.65 3.98 26.34
N ASP A 461 3.34 5.12 26.27
CA ASP A 461 3.26 6.05 25.13
C ASP A 461 4.31 5.90 23.97
N ASP A 462 5.01 4.76 23.84
CA ASP A 462 6.08 4.61 22.81
C ASP A 462 5.67 3.86 21.51
N ASP A 463 4.40 3.46 21.38
CA ASP A 463 3.87 2.64 20.26
C ASP A 463 2.99 3.44 19.27
N LEU A 464 3.29 4.72 19.10
CA LEU A 464 2.48 5.71 18.38
C LEU A 464 2.25 5.39 16.88
N PHE A 465 3.08 4.52 16.28
CA PHE A 465 3.05 4.18 14.86
C PHE A 465 3.19 2.69 14.56
N THR A 466 2.99 1.83 15.55
CA THR A 466 3.03 0.38 15.37
C THR A 466 1.68 -0.08 14.81
N GLU A 467 1.57 -0.16 13.47
CA GLU A 467 0.76 -1.26 12.93
C GLU A 467 1.30 -2.52 13.59
N ILE A 468 0.41 -3.42 14.02
CA ILE A 468 0.68 -4.81 14.40
C ILE A 468 2.02 -5.20 13.78
N SER A 469 3.10 -5.20 14.56
CA SER A 469 4.38 -5.67 14.06
C SER A 469 4.08 -7.04 13.52
N GLY A 470 4.03 -7.14 12.18
CA GLY A 470 3.91 -8.42 11.52
C GLY A 470 5.02 -9.26 12.14
N PRO A 471 4.76 -10.55 12.44
CA PRO A 471 5.87 -11.43 12.79
C PRO A 471 7.00 -11.21 11.76
N PRO A 472 8.28 -11.31 12.16
CA PRO A 472 9.42 -11.07 11.28
C PRO A 472 9.10 -11.67 9.92
N SER A 473 9.18 -10.85 8.86
CA SER A 473 8.84 -11.25 7.50
C SER A 473 9.44 -12.63 7.26
N LEU A 474 8.57 -13.63 7.08
CA LEU A 474 9.04 -14.93 6.60
C LEU A 474 9.89 -14.63 5.36
N PRO A 475 11.10 -15.21 5.23
CA PRO A 475 11.92 -14.97 4.04
C PRO A 475 11.07 -15.15 2.79
N SER A 476 11.27 -14.32 1.76
CA SER A 476 10.65 -14.53 0.44
C SER A 476 10.95 -15.96 0.02
N LEU A 477 9.88 -16.74 -0.12
CA LEU A 477 9.89 -18.17 -0.47
C LEU A 477 9.56 -18.30 -1.96
N ASP A 478 10.32 -17.61 -2.81
CA ASP A 478 10.26 -17.75 -4.28
C ASP A 478 11.22 -18.83 -4.80
N ALA A 479 11.75 -19.69 -3.92
CA ALA A 479 12.45 -20.89 -4.34
C ALA A 479 11.46 -22.05 -4.50
N ASP A 480 10.89 -22.12 -5.71
CA ASP A 480 10.78 -23.37 -6.48
C ASP A 480 9.81 -24.45 -5.95
N ASP A 481 8.50 -24.20 -6.05
CA ASP A 481 7.43 -25.22 -5.91
C ASP A 481 6.66 -25.42 -7.24
N SER A 482 7.20 -24.89 -8.35
CA SER A 482 6.67 -25.08 -9.71
C SER A 482 7.47 -26.07 -10.56
N ALA A 483 8.65 -26.49 -10.11
CA ALA A 483 9.40 -27.57 -10.74
C ALA A 483 8.89 -28.94 -10.24
N GLY A 484 8.01 -29.56 -11.02
CA GLY A 484 7.57 -30.94 -10.84
C GLY A 484 6.55 -31.14 -9.73
N ARG A 485 5.25 -30.95 -10.03
CA ARG A 485 4.22 -31.65 -9.25
C ARG A 485 4.43 -33.14 -9.48
N ASP A 486 5.10 -33.79 -8.53
CA ASP A 486 5.14 -35.23 -8.45
C ASP A 486 3.69 -35.74 -8.47
N PRO A 487 3.26 -36.52 -9.48
CA PRO A 487 1.91 -37.07 -9.54
C PRO A 487 1.54 -37.81 -8.25
N ALA A 488 2.53 -38.38 -7.55
CA ALA A 488 2.35 -39.04 -6.26
C ALA A 488 1.83 -38.10 -5.15
N TYR A 489 2.06 -36.79 -5.24
CA TYR A 489 1.58 -35.82 -4.25
C TYR A 489 0.06 -35.54 -4.38
N ALA A 490 -0.50 -35.65 -5.59
CA ALA A 490 -1.93 -35.42 -5.81
C ALA A 490 -2.80 -36.52 -5.16
N ASP A 491 -2.25 -37.73 -5.04
CA ASP A 491 -2.92 -38.91 -4.47
C ASP A 491 -2.70 -39.06 -2.96
N ALA A 492 -1.92 -38.16 -2.34
CA ALA A 492 -1.68 -38.21 -0.90
C ALA A 492 -2.98 -37.98 -0.10
N PRO A 493 -3.31 -38.81 0.92
CA PRO A 493 -4.54 -38.67 1.69
C PRO A 493 -4.72 -37.29 2.34
N GLY A 494 -3.63 -36.63 2.76
CA GLY A 494 -3.65 -35.27 3.28
C GLY A 494 -4.03 -34.22 2.24
N HIS A 495 -3.64 -34.40 0.97
CA HIS A 495 -4.06 -33.52 -0.12
C HIS A 495 -5.56 -33.66 -0.38
N ALA A 496 -6.07 -34.90 -0.44
CA ALA A 496 -7.49 -35.18 -0.63
C ALA A 496 -8.35 -34.54 0.48
N LEU A 497 -7.94 -34.65 1.74
CA LEU A 497 -8.62 -33.99 2.86
C LEU A 497 -8.58 -32.46 2.74
N ALA A 498 -7.43 -31.88 2.39
CA ALA A 498 -7.29 -30.43 2.21
C ALA A 498 -8.21 -29.88 1.10
N VAL A 499 -8.37 -30.62 0.00
CA VAL A 499 -9.31 -30.30 -1.08
C VAL A 499 -10.76 -30.42 -0.59
N GLN A 500 -11.10 -31.47 0.16
CA GLN A 500 -12.44 -31.67 0.72
C GLN A 500 -12.84 -30.53 1.66
N MET A 501 -11.94 -30.12 2.56
CA MET A 501 -12.13 -28.97 3.44
C MET A 501 -12.37 -27.66 2.67
N GLY A 502 -11.69 -27.47 1.53
CA GLY A 502 -11.89 -26.32 0.66
C GLY A 502 -13.28 -26.28 0.05
N ARG A 503 -13.78 -27.44 -0.37
CA ARG A 503 -15.16 -27.59 -0.87
C ARG A 503 -16.20 -27.27 0.21
N TRP A 504 -15.94 -27.66 1.47
CA TRP A 504 -16.82 -27.31 2.59
C TRP A 504 -16.88 -25.80 2.84
N LEU A 505 -15.74 -25.12 2.80
CA LEU A 505 -15.69 -23.67 3.01
C LEU A 505 -16.31 -22.88 1.86
N ALA A 506 -16.18 -23.35 0.63
CA ALA A 506 -16.76 -22.71 -0.56
C ALA A 506 -18.28 -22.88 -0.66
N SER A 507 -18.86 -23.90 -0.01
CA SER A 507 -20.28 -24.24 -0.13
C SER A 507 -21.11 -23.73 1.05
N PRO A 508 -22.10 -22.84 0.84
CA PRO A 508 -23.00 -22.38 1.91
C PRO A 508 -23.76 -23.53 2.59
N ARG A 509 -24.03 -24.62 1.86
CA ARG A 509 -24.72 -25.81 2.38
C ARG A 509 -23.89 -26.58 3.41
N MET A 510 -22.58 -26.37 3.44
CA MET A 510 -21.65 -27.05 4.35
C MET A 510 -21.34 -26.22 5.60
N ARG A 511 -21.99 -25.07 5.81
CA ARG A 511 -21.85 -24.28 7.06
C ARG A 511 -22.18 -25.07 8.34
N PRO A 512 -23.22 -25.94 8.37
CA PRO A 512 -23.51 -26.76 9.54
C PRO A 512 -22.33 -27.69 9.89
N VAL A 513 -21.72 -28.31 8.86
CA VAL A 513 -20.55 -29.19 9.02
C VAL A 513 -19.37 -28.46 9.67
N ILE A 514 -19.08 -27.22 9.24
CA ILE A 514 -18.01 -26.41 9.85
C ILE A 514 -18.34 -26.06 11.30
N ALA A 515 -19.61 -25.74 11.60
CA ALA A 515 -20.04 -25.45 12.97
C ALA A 515 -19.97 -26.68 13.89
N ASP A 516 -20.30 -27.86 13.37
CA ASP A 516 -20.23 -29.13 14.10
C ASP A 516 -18.78 -29.56 14.34
N LEU A 517 -17.89 -29.37 13.37
CA LEU A 517 -16.44 -29.56 13.54
C LEU A 517 -15.86 -28.63 14.61
N GLU A 518 -16.29 -27.36 14.65
CA GLU A 518 -15.88 -26.40 15.69
C GLU A 518 -16.39 -26.82 17.07
N ARG A 519 -17.61 -27.35 17.16
CA ARG A 519 -18.18 -27.87 18.40
C ARG A 519 -17.41 -29.09 18.87
N TRP A 520 -17.17 -30.04 17.98
CA TRP A 520 -16.39 -31.25 18.26
C TRP A 520 -14.96 -30.93 18.71
N ALA A 521 -14.33 -29.89 18.15
CA ALA A 521 -13.00 -29.44 18.56
C ALA A 521 -12.93 -29.02 20.04
N ARG A 522 -14.05 -28.52 20.59
CA ARG A 522 -14.18 -28.08 21.99
C ARG A 522 -14.61 -29.22 22.89
N ASP A 523 -15.59 -29.99 22.43
CA ASP A 523 -16.22 -31.07 23.18
C ASP A 523 -16.47 -32.27 22.23
N PRO A 524 -15.59 -33.27 22.21
CA PRO A 524 -15.76 -34.43 21.34
C PRO A 524 -16.98 -35.25 21.72
N GLN A 525 -17.91 -35.34 20.79
CA GLN A 525 -19.08 -36.19 20.91
C GLN A 525 -18.92 -37.38 19.93
N PRO A 526 -18.87 -38.63 20.43
CA PRO A 526 -18.63 -39.80 19.58
C PRO A 526 -19.73 -40.04 18.55
N ASP A 527 -20.96 -39.60 18.82
CA ASP A 527 -22.13 -39.78 17.95
C ASP A 527 -22.35 -38.62 16.97
N ASN A 528 -21.37 -37.71 16.81
CA ASN A 528 -21.54 -36.56 15.93
C ASN A 528 -21.54 -37.01 14.45
N PRO A 529 -22.61 -36.72 13.66
CA PRO A 529 -22.72 -37.15 12.27
C PRO A 529 -21.60 -36.60 11.37
N VAL A 530 -20.93 -35.53 11.79
CA VAL A 530 -19.78 -34.96 11.08
C VAL A 530 -18.58 -35.91 11.05
N ILE A 531 -18.46 -36.82 12.02
CA ILE A 531 -17.38 -37.79 12.09
C ILE A 531 -17.40 -38.68 10.85
N ALA A 532 -18.54 -39.31 10.58
CA ALA A 532 -18.70 -40.18 9.40
C ALA A 532 -18.49 -39.43 8.07
N LEU A 533 -18.82 -38.14 8.01
CA LEU A 533 -18.59 -37.32 6.82
C LEU A 533 -17.09 -37.06 6.57
N VAL A 534 -16.33 -36.81 7.63
CA VAL A 534 -14.90 -36.51 7.55
C VAL A 534 -14.09 -37.78 7.35
N THR A 535 -14.44 -38.88 8.02
CA THR A 535 -13.61 -40.09 8.08
C THR A 535 -13.88 -41.09 6.96
N ARG A 536 -15.08 -41.10 6.35
CA ARG A 536 -15.46 -42.05 5.28
C ARG A 536 -14.44 -42.15 4.12
N PRO A 537 -13.78 -41.08 3.66
CA PRO A 537 -12.80 -41.18 2.57
C PRO A 537 -11.45 -41.76 2.99
N HIS A 538 -11.22 -42.02 4.28
CA HIS A 538 -9.91 -42.36 4.83
C HIS A 538 -9.89 -43.76 5.45
N ALA A 539 -8.71 -44.38 5.44
CA ALA A 539 -8.47 -45.64 6.13
C ALA A 539 -8.70 -45.49 7.65
N PRO A 540 -9.16 -46.54 8.36
CA PRO A 540 -9.47 -46.47 9.80
C PRO A 540 -8.37 -45.85 10.66
N GLU A 541 -7.12 -46.20 10.39
CA GLU A 541 -5.93 -45.67 11.06
C GLU A 541 -5.76 -44.14 10.91
N HIS A 542 -6.35 -43.53 9.88
CA HIS A 542 -6.29 -42.10 9.61
C HIS A 542 -7.52 -41.33 10.11
N HIS A 543 -8.54 -42.00 10.62
CA HIS A 543 -9.81 -41.35 11.02
C HIS A 543 -9.59 -40.23 12.03
N GLN A 544 -8.73 -40.48 13.02
CA GLN A 544 -8.48 -39.51 14.07
C GLN A 544 -7.67 -38.30 13.59
N ALA A 545 -6.68 -38.52 12.73
CA ALA A 545 -5.90 -37.46 12.10
C ALA A 545 -6.77 -36.59 11.18
N ALA A 546 -7.67 -37.21 10.41
CA ALA A 546 -8.62 -36.52 9.53
C ALA A 546 -9.55 -35.62 10.34
N LEU A 547 -10.18 -36.19 11.37
CA LEU A 547 -11.13 -35.50 12.23
C LEU A 547 -10.48 -34.33 12.97
N LEU A 548 -9.30 -34.53 13.56
CA LEU A 548 -8.58 -33.48 14.26
C LEU A 548 -8.14 -32.36 13.31
N THR A 549 -7.63 -32.69 12.12
CA THR A 549 -7.22 -31.68 11.13
C THR A 549 -8.41 -30.83 10.66
N ALA A 550 -9.53 -31.47 10.33
CA ALA A 550 -10.77 -30.80 9.93
C ALA A 550 -11.32 -29.88 11.03
N ALA A 551 -11.32 -30.37 12.27
CA ALA A 551 -11.74 -29.60 13.45
C ALA A 551 -10.85 -28.37 13.68
N LEU A 552 -9.53 -28.51 13.54
CA LEU A 552 -8.59 -27.39 13.66
C LEU A 552 -8.76 -26.36 12.54
N MET A 553 -9.01 -26.80 11.30
CA MET A 553 -9.34 -25.90 10.19
C MET A 553 -10.62 -25.09 10.47
N ALA A 554 -11.67 -25.74 10.99
CA ALA A 554 -12.90 -25.06 11.37
C ALA A 554 -12.65 -23.99 12.46
N VAL A 555 -11.86 -24.32 13.48
CA VAL A 555 -11.43 -23.38 14.53
C VAL A 555 -10.66 -22.19 13.94
N HIS A 556 -9.75 -22.44 12.99
CA HIS A 556 -8.99 -21.39 12.31
C HIS A 556 -9.91 -20.42 11.56
N HIS A 557 -10.77 -20.98 10.70
CA HIS A 557 -11.71 -20.22 9.88
C HIS A 557 -12.66 -19.36 10.73
N ARG A 558 -13.16 -19.91 11.85
CA ARG A 558 -14.03 -19.17 12.77
C ARG A 558 -13.30 -18.03 13.46
N THR A 559 -12.08 -18.27 13.91
CA THR A 559 -11.27 -17.29 14.64
C THR A 559 -10.95 -16.07 13.77
N ASN A 560 -10.68 -16.28 12.47
CA ASN A 560 -10.44 -15.19 11.55
C ASN A 560 -10.83 -15.54 10.11
N ARG A 561 -12.04 -15.15 9.71
CA ARG A 561 -12.54 -15.36 8.34
C ARG A 561 -11.72 -14.65 7.25
N ARG A 562 -10.90 -13.66 7.63
CA ARG A 562 -10.01 -12.92 6.72
C ARG A 562 -8.61 -13.50 6.66
N ALA A 563 -8.27 -14.48 7.51
CA ALA A 563 -7.00 -15.19 7.41
C ALA A 563 -6.97 -16.04 6.13
N PRO A 564 -5.79 -16.22 5.51
CA PRO A 564 -5.65 -17.17 4.40
C PRO A 564 -6.11 -18.56 4.87
N LEU A 565 -6.92 -19.22 4.07
CA LEU A 565 -7.43 -20.55 4.40
C LEU A 565 -6.37 -21.64 4.29
N TYR A 566 -5.35 -21.44 3.47
CA TYR A 566 -4.28 -22.40 3.24
C TYR A 566 -2.93 -21.75 3.47
N GLY A 567 -2.15 -22.35 4.36
CA GLY A 567 -0.77 -22.02 4.58
C GLY A 567 0.17 -22.76 3.66
N ARG A 568 1.38 -22.21 3.48
CA ARG A 568 2.48 -22.89 2.77
C ARG A 568 3.48 -23.54 3.71
N ALA A 569 3.43 -23.26 5.01
CA ALA A 569 4.40 -23.74 5.99
C ALA A 569 3.80 -24.82 6.89
N ASP A 570 4.61 -25.82 7.21
CA ASP A 570 4.28 -26.86 8.19
C ASP A 570 4.16 -26.22 9.58
N LEU A 571 3.32 -26.80 10.45
CA LEU A 571 2.99 -26.18 11.73
C LEU A 571 4.23 -25.86 12.60
N PRO A 572 5.25 -26.73 12.73
CA PRO A 572 6.46 -26.41 13.48
C PRO A 572 7.23 -25.20 12.92
N ARG A 573 7.29 -25.05 11.59
CA ARG A 573 7.90 -23.89 10.95
C ARG A 573 7.06 -22.63 11.18
N LEU A 574 5.74 -22.76 11.09
CA LEU A 574 4.79 -21.68 11.36
C LEU A 574 4.96 -21.13 12.79
N MET A 575 5.15 -22.02 13.77
CA MET A 575 5.35 -21.65 15.17
C MET A 575 6.58 -20.75 15.40
N ARG A 576 7.53 -20.71 14.46
CA ARG A 576 8.70 -19.83 14.58
C ARG A 576 8.36 -18.35 14.47
N ALA A 577 7.21 -18.04 13.87
CA ALA A 577 6.65 -16.69 13.84
C ALA A 577 5.88 -16.33 15.12
N PHE A 578 5.70 -17.26 16.07
CA PHE A 578 4.92 -17.01 17.28
C PHE A 578 5.77 -16.35 18.35
N GLY A 579 5.26 -15.26 18.93
CA GLY A 579 5.95 -14.47 19.96
C GLY A 579 5.62 -12.99 19.89
N SER A 580 6.43 -12.18 20.57
CA SER A 580 6.31 -10.72 20.64
C SER A 580 7.68 -10.07 20.79
N GLY A 581 7.80 -8.82 20.34
CA GLY A 581 9.02 -8.02 20.46
C GLY A 581 10.21 -8.66 19.74
N ARG A 582 11.28 -8.98 20.46
CA ARG A 582 12.48 -9.66 19.92
C ARG A 582 12.45 -11.18 20.13
N ASN A 583 11.43 -11.72 20.79
CA ASN A 583 11.36 -13.12 21.21
C ASN A 583 10.32 -13.86 20.38
N TYR A 584 10.76 -14.54 19.32
CA TYR A 584 9.92 -15.38 18.45
C TYR A 584 10.40 -16.83 18.42
N GLY A 585 9.48 -17.74 18.14
CA GLY A 585 9.81 -19.15 17.90
C GLY A 585 10.53 -19.78 19.08
N PRO A 586 11.71 -20.41 18.87
CA PRO A 586 12.51 -20.98 19.96
C PRO A 586 12.91 -20.01 21.07
N ALA A 587 13.03 -18.71 20.76
CA ALA A 587 13.37 -17.68 21.73
C ALA A 587 12.16 -17.23 22.57
N HIS A 588 10.93 -17.60 22.19
CA HIS A 588 9.73 -17.31 22.96
C HIS A 588 9.40 -18.46 23.94
N PRO A 589 9.51 -18.28 25.27
CA PRO A 589 9.40 -19.38 26.24
C PRO A 589 8.08 -20.16 26.13
N ALA A 590 6.95 -19.46 25.95
CA ALA A 590 5.65 -20.12 25.84
C ALA A 590 5.51 -20.95 24.54
N THR A 591 6.09 -20.48 23.42
CA THR A 591 6.09 -21.23 22.15
C THR A 591 6.96 -22.48 22.28
N ARG A 592 8.14 -22.34 22.89
CA ARG A 592 9.05 -23.46 23.15
C ARG A 592 8.41 -24.50 24.07
N ALA A 593 7.77 -24.07 25.16
CA ALA A 593 7.06 -24.96 26.08
C ALA A 593 5.89 -25.68 25.38
N ALA A 594 5.11 -24.97 24.56
CA ALA A 594 4.03 -25.57 23.79
C ALA A 594 4.53 -26.68 22.85
N LEU A 595 5.64 -26.46 22.14
CA LEU A 595 6.25 -27.49 21.31
C LEU A 595 6.73 -28.68 22.16
N GLN A 596 7.43 -28.43 23.27
CA GLN A 596 7.93 -29.48 24.15
C GLN A 596 6.82 -30.38 24.68
N VAL A 597 5.65 -29.81 25.00
CA VAL A 597 4.49 -30.61 25.40
C VAL A 597 4.01 -31.46 24.22
N MET A 598 3.82 -30.87 23.04
CA MET A 598 3.36 -31.63 21.86
C MET A 598 4.29 -32.79 21.50
N VAL A 599 5.61 -32.58 21.43
CA VAL A 599 6.56 -33.65 21.07
C VAL A 599 6.73 -34.71 22.17
N ARG A 600 6.22 -34.49 23.38
CA ARG A 600 6.14 -35.50 24.45
C ARG A 600 4.81 -36.26 24.45
N THR A 601 3.77 -35.68 23.87
CA THR A 601 2.45 -36.30 23.75
C THR A 601 2.48 -37.41 22.70
N THR A 602 2.25 -38.66 23.12
CA THR A 602 2.27 -39.83 22.24
C THR A 602 0.94 -40.09 21.54
N SER A 603 -0.18 -39.67 22.13
CA SER A 603 -1.52 -39.84 21.58
C SER A 603 -1.98 -38.59 20.79
N VAL A 604 -2.50 -38.80 19.59
CA VAL A 604 -3.06 -37.74 18.73
C VAL A 604 -4.20 -37.00 19.45
N ASP A 605 -5.04 -37.70 20.21
CA ASP A 605 -6.17 -37.11 20.92
C ASP A 605 -5.74 -36.11 21.98
N ALA A 606 -4.67 -36.46 22.69
CA ALA A 606 -4.09 -35.62 23.73
C ALA A 606 -3.45 -34.34 23.14
N LEU A 607 -3.14 -34.28 21.84
CA LEU A 607 -2.62 -33.07 21.19
C LEU A 607 -3.69 -32.00 20.97
N ARG A 608 -4.97 -32.39 20.86
CA ARG A 608 -6.07 -31.49 20.49
C ARG A 608 -6.09 -30.15 21.26
N PRO A 609 -6.03 -30.11 22.61
CA PRO A 609 -6.06 -28.84 23.33
C PRO A 609 -4.84 -27.95 23.05
N HIS A 610 -3.68 -28.55 22.73
CA HIS A 610 -2.45 -27.82 22.40
C HIS A 610 -2.53 -27.25 20.99
N LEU A 611 -2.90 -28.07 20.00
CA LEU A 611 -3.07 -27.65 18.61
C LEU A 611 -4.18 -26.59 18.49
N GLY A 612 -5.30 -26.76 19.19
CA GLY A 612 -6.40 -25.80 19.18
C GLY A 612 -6.02 -24.41 19.71
N ARG A 613 -5.08 -24.32 20.67
CA ARG A 613 -4.53 -23.04 21.12
C ARG A 613 -3.61 -22.41 20.06
N LEU A 614 -2.70 -23.20 19.48
CA LEU A 614 -1.77 -22.72 18.45
C LEU A 614 -2.48 -22.26 17.18
N ILE A 615 -3.51 -22.98 16.76
CA ILE A 615 -4.28 -22.64 15.57
C ILE A 615 -5.07 -21.34 15.76
N ARG A 616 -5.70 -21.13 16.93
CA ARG A 616 -6.33 -19.84 17.27
C ARG A 616 -5.32 -18.69 17.26
N TYR A 617 -4.13 -18.92 17.83
CA TYR A 617 -3.05 -17.94 17.81
C TYR A 617 -2.63 -17.60 16.36
N SER A 618 -2.43 -18.62 15.51
CA SER A 618 -2.08 -18.42 14.10
C SER A 618 -3.15 -17.65 13.32
N ALA A 619 -4.43 -17.98 13.54
CA ALA A 619 -5.56 -17.30 12.91
C ALA A 619 -5.62 -15.81 13.31
N GLY A 620 -5.41 -15.50 14.60
CA GLY A 620 -5.31 -14.11 15.07
C GLY A 620 -4.19 -13.31 14.40
N ARG A 621 -3.11 -13.99 13.99
CA ARG A 621 -1.97 -13.41 13.25
C ARG A 621 -2.13 -13.49 11.72
N ARG A 622 -3.30 -13.90 11.20
CA ARG A 622 -3.55 -14.11 9.76
C ARG A 622 -2.57 -15.09 9.11
N MET A 623 -2.18 -16.11 9.86
CA MET A 623 -1.31 -17.19 9.42
C MET A 623 -2.11 -18.48 9.39
N ALA A 624 -1.90 -19.34 8.40
CA ALA A 624 -2.46 -20.69 8.35
C ALA A 624 -1.32 -21.71 8.20
N PRO A 625 -1.49 -22.93 8.72
CA PRO A 625 -0.59 -24.04 8.41
C PRO A 625 -0.91 -24.64 7.04
N ARG A 626 0.03 -25.43 6.51
CA ARG A 626 -0.21 -26.36 5.41
C ARG A 626 -1.03 -27.54 5.92
N TRP A 627 -2.35 -27.52 5.70
CA TRP A 627 -3.27 -28.51 6.28
C TRP A 627 -3.00 -29.96 5.86
N SER A 628 -2.55 -30.19 4.62
CA SER A 628 -2.15 -31.53 4.16
C SER A 628 -1.00 -32.08 4.98
N SER A 629 0.07 -31.30 5.16
CA SER A 629 1.21 -31.68 6.00
C SER A 629 0.80 -31.93 7.45
N LEU A 630 -0.11 -31.11 8.00
CA LEU A 630 -0.59 -31.32 9.36
C LEU A 630 -1.35 -32.65 9.47
N PHE A 631 -2.17 -33.00 8.49
CA PHE A 631 -2.83 -34.30 8.45
C PHE A 631 -1.80 -35.45 8.37
N ASP A 632 -0.84 -35.36 7.45
CA ASP A 632 0.15 -36.42 7.24
C ASP A 632 1.01 -36.64 8.50
N ASP A 633 1.36 -35.56 9.19
CA ASP A 633 2.05 -35.59 10.48
C ASP A 633 1.21 -36.27 11.57
N LEU A 634 -0.09 -35.97 11.65
CA LEU A 634 -0.97 -36.57 12.66
C LEU A 634 -1.30 -38.03 12.36
N ALA A 635 -1.38 -38.41 11.08
CA ALA A 635 -1.61 -39.79 10.65
C ALA A 635 -0.38 -40.67 10.98
N GLY A 636 0.83 -40.15 10.77
CA GLY A 636 2.09 -40.81 11.11
C GLY A 636 2.62 -40.46 12.50
N TRP A 637 1.78 -40.11 13.48
CA TRP A 637 2.23 -39.50 14.74
C TRP A 637 3.05 -40.46 15.64
N ASP A 638 4.33 -40.59 15.36
CA ASP A 638 5.26 -41.49 16.01
C ASP A 638 6.52 -40.77 16.52
N ARG A 639 7.56 -41.54 16.89
CA ARG A 639 8.82 -40.96 17.39
C ARG A 639 9.53 -40.15 16.31
N GLU A 640 9.46 -40.56 15.06
CA GLU A 640 10.14 -39.92 13.95
C GLU A 640 9.49 -38.58 13.61
N VAL A 641 8.16 -38.54 13.50
CA VAL A 641 7.43 -37.28 13.26
C VAL A 641 7.65 -36.28 14.41
N ARG A 642 7.66 -36.75 15.67
CA ARG A 642 7.96 -35.89 16.82
C ARG A 642 9.38 -35.34 16.80
N ALA A 643 10.37 -36.14 16.38
CA ALA A 643 11.75 -35.69 16.19
C ALA A 643 11.84 -34.65 15.04
N ARG A 644 11.16 -34.92 13.91
CA ARG A 644 11.07 -33.99 12.78
C ARG A 644 10.44 -32.66 13.18
N TRP A 645 9.36 -32.67 13.96
CA TRP A 645 8.73 -31.43 14.47
C TRP A 645 9.69 -30.61 15.33
N SER A 646 10.45 -31.26 16.21
CA SER A 646 11.49 -30.61 16.99
C SER A 646 12.55 -29.98 16.07
N GLN A 647 13.07 -30.75 15.11
CA GLN A 647 14.08 -30.28 14.17
C GLN A 647 13.58 -29.08 13.34
N LEU A 648 12.39 -29.15 12.77
CA LEU A 648 11.81 -28.08 11.94
C LEU A 648 11.60 -26.77 12.71
N PHE A 649 11.33 -26.86 14.02
CA PHE A 649 11.17 -25.69 14.87
C PHE A 649 12.51 -25.05 15.26
N PHE A 650 13.52 -25.86 15.60
CA PHE A 650 14.82 -25.34 16.06
C PHE A 650 15.80 -25.03 14.91
N THR A 651 15.63 -25.62 13.74
CA THR A 651 16.55 -25.42 12.60
C THR A 651 16.12 -24.19 11.81
N ALA A 652 17.02 -23.21 11.64
CA ALA A 652 16.80 -22.09 10.73
C ALA A 652 16.47 -22.62 9.32
N PRO A 653 15.58 -21.99 8.54
CA PRO A 653 15.41 -22.42 7.16
C PRO A 653 16.80 -22.27 6.55
N THR A 654 17.35 -23.36 6.02
CA THR A 654 18.58 -23.26 5.24
C THR A 654 18.28 -22.28 4.14
N ARG A 655 18.89 -21.09 4.21
CA ARG A 655 18.84 -20.12 3.12
C ARG A 655 19.51 -20.86 1.98
N ARG A 656 18.73 -21.42 1.05
CA ARG A 656 19.27 -22.12 -0.11
C ARG A 656 20.26 -21.12 -0.74
N PRO A 657 21.56 -21.44 -0.84
CA PRO A 657 22.49 -20.54 -1.49
C PRO A 657 21.89 -20.25 -2.87
N ALA A 658 21.87 -18.96 -3.25
CA ALA A 658 21.39 -18.58 -4.56
C ALA A 658 22.10 -19.47 -5.59
N PRO A 659 21.38 -20.06 -6.57
CA PRO A 659 22.05 -20.82 -7.60
C PRO A 659 23.18 -19.95 -8.20
N PRO A 660 24.37 -20.52 -8.45
CA PRO A 660 25.45 -19.75 -9.05
C PRO A 660 24.94 -19.13 -10.34
N SER A 661 24.94 -17.80 -10.38
CA SER A 661 24.54 -17.01 -11.54
C SER A 661 25.52 -17.33 -12.67
N GLY A 662 25.15 -18.24 -13.58
CA GLY A 662 26.03 -18.58 -14.72
C GLY A 662 25.79 -19.90 -15.46
N ALA A 663 24.92 -20.81 -15.02
CA ALA A 663 24.71 -22.07 -15.73
C ALA A 663 23.34 -22.15 -16.42
N THR A 664 23.20 -21.50 -17.57
CA THR A 664 22.18 -21.85 -18.56
C THR A 664 22.76 -22.89 -19.51
N SER A 665 22.62 -24.17 -19.17
CA SER A 665 22.69 -25.23 -20.18
C SER A 665 21.31 -25.34 -20.83
N PRO A 666 21.18 -25.26 -22.15
CA PRO A 666 19.89 -25.45 -22.82
C PRO A 666 19.51 -26.93 -22.75
N THR A 667 18.47 -27.28 -22.01
CA THR A 667 17.83 -28.59 -22.15
C THR A 667 16.91 -28.55 -23.36
N ALA A 668 17.32 -29.28 -24.41
CA ALA A 668 16.49 -29.65 -25.53
C ALA A 668 15.40 -30.61 -25.05
N ASN A 669 14.17 -30.11 -24.91
CA ASN A 669 12.91 -30.84 -25.05
C ASN A 669 11.76 -29.90 -24.65
N ASP A 670 11.29 -29.09 -25.59
CA ASP A 670 9.97 -28.44 -25.49
C ASP A 670 9.37 -28.17 -26.87
N GLN A 671 9.56 -29.14 -27.78
CA GLN A 671 8.76 -29.28 -29.01
C GLN A 671 7.83 -30.47 -28.81
N ASP A 672 6.61 -30.20 -28.37
CA ASP A 672 5.39 -30.95 -28.72
C ASP A 672 4.25 -30.58 -27.76
N LYS A 673 3.54 -29.49 -28.06
CA LYS A 673 2.11 -29.36 -27.77
C LYS A 673 1.42 -28.56 -28.87
N ASP A 674 0.74 -29.31 -29.73
CA ASP A 674 -0.17 -28.83 -30.76
C ASP A 674 -1.35 -28.00 -30.21
N PRO A 675 -1.98 -27.17 -31.06
CA PRO A 675 -3.07 -26.28 -30.68
C PRO A 675 -4.44 -26.98 -30.78
N ILE A 676 -5.34 -26.67 -29.85
CA ILE A 676 -6.78 -26.93 -30.01
C ILE A 676 -7.48 -25.61 -30.29
N THR A 677 -8.09 -25.57 -31.47
CA THR A 677 -9.10 -24.62 -31.96
C THR A 677 -10.38 -24.66 -31.12
N ALA A 678 -10.87 -23.48 -30.71
CA ALA A 678 -12.27 -23.03 -30.80
C ALA A 678 -12.34 -21.54 -30.43
#